data_AF-A0A7C5SEE1-F1
#
_entry.id   AF-A0A7C5SEE1-F1
#
_cell.length_a   1.000
_cell.length_b   1.000
_cell.length_c   1.000
_cell.angle_alpha   90.00
_cell.angle_beta   90.00
_cell.angle_gamma   90.00
#
_symmetry.space_group_name_H-M   'P 1'
#
loop_
_entity.id
_entity.type
_entity.pdbx_description
1 polymer ?
#
loop_
_entity_poly.entity_id
_entity_poly.type
_entity_poly.pdbx_seq_one_letter_code
_entity_poly.pdbx_strand_id
1 'polypeptide(L)'
;MSDLSSDQGARWAARSLFRWRVAAASAAVVMLAALAWAPTKEFFRPWRAVQERYNSLAAARGLDPVPVQVRQTWFAEVGKADRCGTCHLAMTGAREIEGEPPFEGHPALPHAVEEYGCTFCHSGQGRATDALDAHGEEGSWPHPILAAERTEAGCGTCHSGLALPLPEEVEDAPDLVESYGCLLCHDGDHASPLDGIALRGIPEQWIDRHRGLAPASDDSEQLSAADPDEVLTLTRWLRTKTGAERLARGKMVFQQLGCMGCHRRGAIGGDVGPNLSFIGDRDVRSLAEEGSSGPATMPQWLEAHLLDPQALAKDSRMPPVDVEELEQESDLDDLVTYLMSLRNEKIPARLVPPDRAREEYGLGRSFPTSGRGVFVTFCSACHGSWGGGAELEALGLVTPMIGTRGVLSMVTPRYFQATIHRGRRGRFMPAWGPEDGGLSEDEINAVVGYLFEQSSKIKPYASVRGPGDRKRGRQSYAKRCGHCHEPEGDQVRFGRDLLRRGALDAFTEEGLYLAIMNGWVEEGMPSFAFLRRQEIRDLMAFLDPGARRDAGRKSQSDGLHSYIGQSAWRGRCAVCHGEQGEGGSGPMLNTVPFLAWADDGYLATRIRRHRSPKAKATIGTPSDEDLHAIIDYVRTWDGMAAPPVARVADEAAVERGRALYGPRCAECHGEDGYGKTGPGLANTDFLALVTRPFLAMTILEGRKGTPMRAWHTEKKNPVGVREAFDLADYLLSLGDLGAEPGAETTTSASGGTR
;
A
#
# COMPACT_ATOMS: atom_id res chain seq x y z
N MET A 1 21.44 8.59 -104.80
CA MET A 1 21.36 8.39 -103.34
C MET A 1 19.99 8.88 -102.86
N SER A 2 18.94 8.06 -102.92
CA SER A 2 17.61 8.51 -102.44
C SER A 2 16.56 7.41 -102.20
N ASP A 3 16.86 6.11 -102.30
CA ASP A 3 15.81 5.06 -102.26
C ASP A 3 15.97 3.99 -101.15
N LEU A 4 16.74 4.30 -100.09
CA LEU A 4 16.96 3.40 -98.94
C LEU A 4 16.33 3.90 -97.62
N SER A 5 15.61 5.04 -97.63
CA SER A 5 15.10 5.67 -96.38
C SER A 5 13.65 5.32 -96.02
N SER A 6 12.81 4.92 -96.98
CA SER A 6 11.38 4.63 -96.74
C SER A 6 11.15 3.26 -96.09
N ASP A 7 11.92 2.24 -96.48
CA ASP A 7 11.81 0.88 -95.95
C ASP A 7 12.33 0.77 -94.50
N GLN A 8 13.35 1.56 -94.13
CA GLN A 8 13.85 1.59 -92.75
C GLN A 8 12.86 2.23 -91.77
N GLY A 9 12.16 3.29 -92.18
CA GLY A 9 11.12 3.95 -91.38
C GLY A 9 9.92 3.04 -91.12
N ALA A 10 9.46 2.31 -92.14
CA ALA A 10 8.38 1.32 -92.02
C ALA A 10 8.77 0.14 -91.10
N ARG A 11 10.01 -0.36 -91.22
CA ARG A 11 10.52 -1.43 -90.36
C ARG A 11 10.73 -0.98 -88.91
N TRP A 12 11.11 0.28 -88.68
CA TRP A 12 11.21 0.86 -87.33
C TRP A 12 9.83 1.04 -86.70
N ALA A 13 8.86 1.58 -87.44
CA ALA A 13 7.48 1.72 -86.98
C ALA A 13 6.83 0.36 -86.66
N ALA A 14 7.04 -0.65 -87.50
CA ALA A 14 6.55 -2.01 -87.27
C ALA A 14 7.20 -2.68 -86.04
N ARG A 15 8.50 -2.51 -85.84
CA ARG A 15 9.22 -3.00 -84.64
C ARG A 15 8.78 -2.26 -83.38
N SER A 16 8.51 -0.95 -83.47
CA SER A 16 7.98 -0.14 -82.37
C SER A 16 6.56 -0.56 -81.98
N LEU A 17 5.66 -0.73 -82.96
CA LEU A 17 4.30 -1.25 -82.77
C LEU A 17 4.29 -2.67 -82.19
N PHE A 18 5.18 -3.55 -82.66
CA PHE A 18 5.33 -4.89 -82.10
C PHE A 18 5.80 -4.84 -80.63
N ARG A 19 6.80 -4.00 -80.31
CA ARG A 19 7.26 -3.79 -78.94
C ARG A 19 6.16 -3.24 -78.02
N TRP A 20 5.37 -2.27 -78.48
CA TRP A 20 4.23 -1.74 -77.72
C TRP A 20 3.11 -2.77 -77.53
N ARG A 21 2.81 -3.59 -78.55
CA ARG A 21 1.86 -4.70 -78.42
C ARG A 21 2.32 -5.75 -77.43
N VAL A 22 3.60 -6.11 -77.46
CA VAL A 22 4.20 -7.03 -76.49
C VAL A 22 4.17 -6.43 -75.09
N ALA A 23 4.56 -5.17 -74.91
CA ALA A 23 4.52 -4.48 -73.61
C ALA A 23 3.09 -4.40 -73.04
N ALA A 24 2.09 -4.05 -73.86
CA ALA A 24 0.69 -4.02 -73.46
C ALA A 24 0.15 -5.41 -73.11
N ALA A 25 0.51 -6.44 -73.89
CA ALA A 25 0.14 -7.83 -73.59
C ALA A 25 0.80 -8.32 -72.29
N SER A 26 2.07 -8.02 -72.07
CA SER A 26 2.77 -8.34 -70.82
C SER A 26 2.15 -7.62 -69.62
N ALA A 27 1.83 -6.33 -69.75
CA ALA A 27 1.13 -5.57 -68.71
C ALA A 27 -0.26 -6.16 -68.42
N ALA A 28 -1.01 -6.56 -69.44
CA ALA A 28 -2.31 -7.21 -69.28
C ALA A 28 -2.19 -8.57 -68.57
N VAL A 29 -1.19 -9.38 -68.88
CA VAL A 29 -0.93 -10.65 -68.19
C VAL A 29 -0.55 -10.42 -66.72
N VAL A 30 0.31 -9.45 -66.44
CA VAL A 30 0.67 -9.08 -65.06
C VAL A 30 -0.57 -8.59 -64.29
N MET A 31 -1.42 -7.79 -64.93
CA MET A 31 -2.65 -7.29 -64.32
C MET A 31 -3.65 -8.44 -64.08
N LEU A 32 -3.82 -9.36 -65.02
CA LEU A 32 -4.65 -10.56 -64.84
C LEU A 32 -4.10 -11.47 -63.74
N ALA A 33 -2.78 -11.67 -63.68
CA ALA A 33 -2.14 -12.44 -62.61
C ALA A 33 -2.35 -11.78 -61.23
N ALA A 34 -2.21 -10.46 -61.14
CA ALA A 34 -2.48 -9.72 -59.91
C ALA A 34 -3.97 -9.78 -59.50
N LEU A 35 -4.89 -9.66 -60.46
CA LEU A 35 -6.34 -9.78 -60.23
C LEU A 35 -6.75 -11.21 -59.85
N ALA A 36 -6.06 -12.24 -60.35
CA ALA A 36 -6.29 -13.64 -59.99
C ALA A 36 -5.64 -14.01 -58.64
N TRP A 37 -4.55 -13.33 -58.24
CA TRP A 37 -3.80 -13.62 -57.02
C TRP A 37 -4.62 -13.42 -55.74
N ALA A 38 -5.34 -12.30 -55.60
CA ALA A 38 -6.11 -12.04 -54.39
C ALA A 38 -7.27 -13.04 -54.18
N PRO A 39 -8.12 -13.35 -55.19
CA PRO A 39 -9.17 -14.36 -55.08
C PRO A 39 -8.62 -15.76 -54.84
N THR A 40 -7.52 -16.14 -55.50
CA THR A 40 -6.91 -17.46 -55.28
C THR A 40 -6.32 -17.59 -53.88
N LYS A 41 -5.60 -16.58 -53.40
CA LYS A 41 -5.11 -16.53 -52.02
C LYS A 41 -6.24 -16.67 -51.00
N GLU A 42 -7.38 -16.01 -51.23
CA GLU A 42 -8.55 -16.09 -50.36
C GLU A 42 -9.26 -17.46 -50.43
N PHE A 43 -9.33 -18.06 -51.63
CA PHE A 43 -9.93 -19.37 -51.83
C PHE A 43 -9.14 -20.50 -51.16
N PHE A 44 -7.81 -20.39 -51.10
CA PHE A 44 -6.94 -21.40 -50.48
C PHE A 44 -6.58 -21.09 -49.03
N ARG A 45 -7.33 -20.22 -48.34
CA ARG A 45 -7.07 -19.93 -46.92
C ARG A 45 -7.39 -21.15 -46.02
N PRO A 46 -6.58 -21.40 -44.98
CA PRO A 46 -6.73 -22.57 -44.10
C PRO A 46 -8.10 -22.72 -43.42
N TRP A 47 -8.79 -21.62 -43.13
CA TRP A 47 -10.08 -21.64 -42.43
C TRP A 47 -11.16 -22.47 -43.16
N ARG A 48 -11.13 -22.54 -44.49
CA ARG A 48 -12.10 -23.33 -45.27
C ARG A 48 -11.98 -24.82 -44.97
N ALA A 49 -10.74 -25.32 -44.92
CA ALA A 49 -10.47 -26.72 -44.60
C ALA A 49 -10.95 -27.08 -43.19
N VAL A 50 -10.89 -26.13 -42.24
CA VAL A 50 -11.43 -26.31 -40.88
C VAL A 50 -12.95 -26.51 -40.92
N GLN A 51 -13.69 -25.69 -41.67
CA GLN A 51 -15.16 -25.82 -41.78
C GLN A 51 -15.59 -27.06 -42.58
N GLU A 52 -14.84 -27.43 -43.62
CA GLU A 52 -15.06 -28.67 -44.36
C GLU A 52 -14.82 -29.91 -43.48
N ARG A 53 -13.81 -29.86 -42.61
CA ARG A 53 -13.53 -30.89 -41.61
C ARG A 53 -14.67 -30.99 -40.59
N TYR A 54 -15.18 -29.86 -40.08
CA TYR A 54 -16.37 -29.87 -39.22
C TYR A 54 -17.55 -30.54 -39.91
N ASN A 55 -17.88 -30.15 -41.14
CA ASN A 55 -19.01 -30.71 -41.89
C ASN A 55 -18.88 -32.21 -42.13
N SER A 56 -17.65 -32.69 -42.36
CA SER A 56 -17.37 -34.13 -42.49
C SER A 56 -17.62 -34.87 -41.17
N LEU A 57 -17.18 -34.31 -40.04
CA LEU A 57 -17.37 -34.88 -38.70
C LEU A 57 -18.82 -34.80 -38.22
N ALA A 58 -19.52 -33.72 -38.57
CA ALA A 58 -20.94 -33.49 -38.30
C ALA A 58 -21.79 -34.51 -39.05
N ALA A 59 -21.54 -34.70 -40.35
CA ALA A 59 -22.21 -35.71 -41.17
C ALA A 59 -22.03 -37.13 -40.60
N ALA A 60 -20.81 -37.47 -40.14
CA ALA A 60 -20.54 -38.76 -39.52
C ALA A 60 -21.29 -38.98 -38.19
N ARG A 61 -21.74 -37.91 -37.52
CA ARG A 61 -22.47 -37.91 -36.25
C ARG A 61 -23.97 -37.62 -36.40
N GLY A 62 -24.46 -37.46 -37.63
CA GLY A 62 -25.87 -37.10 -37.89
C GLY A 62 -26.24 -35.68 -37.46
N LEU A 63 -25.28 -34.76 -37.42
CA LEU A 63 -25.47 -33.34 -37.11
C LEU A 63 -25.60 -32.52 -38.40
N ASP A 64 -26.32 -31.40 -38.33
CA ASP A 64 -26.47 -30.49 -39.46
C ASP A 64 -25.13 -29.82 -39.83
N PRO A 65 -24.79 -29.72 -41.13
CA PRO A 65 -23.58 -29.03 -41.57
C PRO A 65 -23.73 -27.51 -41.40
N VAL A 66 -22.60 -26.82 -41.30
CA VAL A 66 -22.53 -25.35 -41.31
C VAL A 66 -22.20 -24.81 -42.70
N PRO A 67 -22.68 -23.59 -43.05
CA PRO A 67 -22.25 -22.91 -44.27
C PRO A 67 -20.75 -22.59 -44.25
N VAL A 68 -20.06 -22.85 -45.37
CA VAL A 68 -18.63 -22.55 -45.52
C VAL A 68 -18.43 -21.07 -45.86
N GLN A 69 -18.16 -20.25 -44.84
CA GLN A 69 -18.00 -18.80 -44.97
C GLN A 69 -17.19 -18.19 -43.82
N VAL A 70 -16.60 -17.03 -44.06
CA VAL A 70 -16.01 -16.21 -43.00
C VAL A 70 -17.13 -15.72 -42.09
N ARG A 71 -16.98 -15.94 -40.78
CA ARG A 71 -17.88 -15.44 -39.74
C ARG A 71 -17.19 -14.26 -39.07
N GLN A 72 -17.87 -13.12 -38.97
CA GLN A 72 -17.30 -11.90 -38.41
C GLN A 72 -18.29 -11.20 -37.48
N THR A 73 -17.82 -10.88 -36.28
CA THR A 73 -18.45 -9.91 -35.38
C THR A 73 -17.76 -8.56 -35.57
N TRP A 74 -18.53 -7.48 -35.73
CA TRP A 74 -18.01 -6.14 -35.97
C TRP A 74 -18.53 -5.14 -34.93
N PHE A 75 -17.61 -4.57 -34.15
CA PHE A 75 -17.86 -3.54 -33.15
C PHE A 75 -17.50 -2.17 -33.76
N ALA A 76 -18.47 -1.58 -34.46
CA ALA A 76 -18.27 -0.36 -35.24
C ALA A 76 -17.81 0.83 -34.39
N GLU A 77 -18.30 0.92 -33.15
CA GLU A 77 -18.04 2.03 -32.22
C GLU A 77 -16.56 2.13 -31.83
N VAL A 78 -15.87 0.98 -31.80
CA VAL A 78 -14.45 0.87 -31.42
C VAL A 78 -13.57 0.40 -32.57
N GLY A 79 -14.14 0.19 -33.75
CA GLY A 79 -13.42 -0.23 -34.96
C GLY A 79 -12.82 -1.63 -34.89
N LYS A 80 -13.38 -2.53 -34.08
CA LYS A 80 -12.82 -3.86 -33.83
C LYS A 80 -13.59 -4.95 -34.57
N ALA A 81 -12.87 -5.82 -35.28
CA ALA A 81 -13.43 -6.99 -35.96
C ALA A 81 -12.89 -8.26 -35.31
N ASP A 82 -13.78 -9.24 -35.15
CA ASP A 82 -13.46 -10.56 -34.62
C ASP A 82 -13.94 -11.63 -35.59
N ARG A 83 -13.03 -12.51 -36.02
CA ARG A 83 -13.29 -13.60 -36.97
C ARG A 83 -12.95 -14.98 -36.41
N CYS A 84 -12.68 -15.08 -35.10
CA CYS A 84 -12.26 -16.32 -34.46
C CYS A 84 -13.32 -17.43 -34.66
N GLY A 85 -14.61 -17.06 -34.64
CA GLY A 85 -15.73 -17.95 -34.93
C GLY A 85 -15.74 -18.56 -36.34
N THR A 86 -14.88 -18.11 -37.26
CA THR A 86 -14.70 -18.77 -38.57
C THR A 86 -14.08 -20.17 -38.41
N CYS A 87 -13.16 -20.34 -37.46
CA CYS A 87 -12.56 -21.64 -37.17
C CYS A 87 -13.16 -22.26 -35.91
N HIS A 88 -13.46 -21.44 -34.89
CA HIS A 88 -14.04 -21.86 -33.61
C HIS A 88 -15.58 -21.91 -33.70
N LEU A 89 -16.09 -22.90 -34.42
CA LEU A 89 -17.48 -22.91 -34.91
C LEU A 89 -18.53 -23.07 -33.81
N ALA A 90 -18.22 -23.83 -32.76
CA ALA A 90 -19.12 -24.00 -31.62
C ALA A 90 -19.52 -22.65 -31.00
N MET A 91 -18.58 -21.69 -30.98
CA MET A 91 -18.75 -20.35 -30.42
C MET A 91 -19.69 -19.45 -31.23
N THR A 92 -20.15 -19.94 -32.38
CA THR A 92 -21.06 -19.22 -33.27
C THR A 92 -22.27 -20.09 -33.63
N GLY A 93 -22.67 -20.96 -32.69
CA GLY A 93 -23.92 -21.73 -32.75
C GLY A 93 -23.84 -23.06 -33.51
N ALA A 94 -22.65 -23.52 -33.90
CA ALA A 94 -22.49 -24.89 -34.39
C ALA A 94 -22.60 -25.89 -33.22
N ARG A 95 -23.05 -27.11 -33.49
CA ARG A 95 -23.06 -28.17 -32.47
C ARG A 95 -21.64 -28.54 -32.10
N GLU A 96 -21.36 -28.62 -30.80
CA GLU A 96 -20.06 -29.01 -30.28
C GLU A 96 -19.68 -30.43 -30.69
N ILE A 97 -18.39 -30.65 -30.92
CA ILE A 97 -17.81 -31.96 -31.19
C ILE A 97 -16.69 -32.18 -30.17
N GLU A 98 -16.99 -32.97 -29.15
CA GLU A 98 -16.05 -33.28 -28.06
C GLU A 98 -14.77 -33.96 -28.57
N GLY A 99 -13.62 -33.56 -28.01
CA GLY A 99 -12.30 -34.08 -28.39
C GLY A 99 -11.70 -33.44 -29.65
N GLU A 100 -12.33 -32.39 -30.17
CA GLU A 100 -11.90 -31.65 -31.34
C GLU A 100 -11.71 -30.17 -30.99
N PRO A 101 -10.49 -29.71 -30.64
CA PRO A 101 -10.28 -28.40 -30.00
C PRO A 101 -10.91 -27.18 -30.69
N PRO A 102 -10.94 -27.07 -32.05
CA PRO A 102 -11.64 -25.96 -32.71
C PRO A 102 -13.17 -26.02 -32.63
N PHE A 103 -13.76 -27.16 -32.25
CA PHE A 103 -15.20 -27.43 -32.27
C PHE A 103 -15.76 -27.72 -30.88
N GLU A 104 -14.95 -27.55 -29.84
CA GLU A 104 -15.38 -27.64 -28.44
C GLU A 104 -16.09 -26.37 -27.98
N GLY A 105 -16.94 -26.54 -26.96
CA GLY A 105 -17.69 -25.49 -26.31
C GLY A 105 -16.85 -24.57 -25.44
N HIS A 106 -17.46 -23.45 -25.03
CA HIS A 106 -16.87 -22.53 -24.05
C HIS A 106 -17.26 -23.02 -22.65
N PRO A 107 -16.38 -22.89 -21.65
CA PRO A 107 -16.82 -23.02 -20.26
C PRO A 107 -17.96 -22.02 -19.95
N ALA A 108 -18.81 -22.31 -18.99
CA ALA A 108 -19.88 -21.38 -18.61
C ALA A 108 -19.29 -20.04 -18.14
N LEU A 109 -19.70 -18.93 -18.75
CA LEU A 109 -19.32 -17.57 -18.34
C LEU A 109 -20.54 -16.78 -17.86
N PRO A 110 -20.34 -15.73 -17.04
CA PRO A 110 -21.41 -14.81 -16.62
C PRO A 110 -22.06 -14.01 -17.76
N HIS A 111 -21.52 -14.08 -18.98
CA HIS A 111 -21.98 -13.35 -20.17
C HIS A 111 -21.96 -14.26 -21.40
N ALA A 112 -22.82 -13.97 -22.38
CA ALA A 112 -22.86 -14.68 -23.66
C ALA A 112 -21.69 -14.26 -24.56
N VAL A 113 -20.86 -15.23 -24.97
CA VAL A 113 -19.61 -14.99 -25.72
C VAL A 113 -19.88 -14.32 -27.07
N GLU A 114 -21.02 -14.62 -27.68
CA GLU A 114 -21.44 -14.13 -29.00
C GLU A 114 -21.62 -12.61 -29.04
N GLU A 115 -21.92 -11.98 -27.89
CA GLU A 115 -22.15 -10.53 -27.80
C GLU A 115 -20.87 -9.71 -27.64
N TYR A 116 -19.81 -10.35 -27.14
CA TYR A 116 -18.53 -9.74 -26.78
C TYR A 116 -17.44 -10.06 -27.80
N GLY A 117 -17.48 -11.21 -28.47
CA GLY A 117 -16.38 -11.66 -29.33
C GLY A 117 -15.20 -12.21 -28.52
N CYS A 118 -14.28 -12.92 -29.19
CA CYS A 118 -13.20 -13.68 -28.55
C CYS A 118 -12.03 -12.78 -28.12
N THR A 119 -11.71 -11.77 -28.93
CA THR A 119 -10.48 -10.96 -28.81
C THR A 119 -10.48 -9.97 -27.65
N PHE A 120 -11.61 -9.66 -27.03
CA PHE A 120 -11.63 -8.88 -25.78
C PHE A 120 -11.17 -9.73 -24.58
N CYS A 121 -11.50 -11.02 -24.59
CA CYS A 121 -11.16 -11.96 -23.53
C CYS A 121 -9.78 -12.58 -23.78
N HIS A 122 -9.55 -13.14 -24.97
CA HIS A 122 -8.37 -13.96 -25.25
C HIS A 122 -7.21 -13.21 -25.91
N SER A 123 -7.37 -11.91 -26.22
CA SER A 123 -6.46 -11.19 -27.14
C SER A 123 -6.44 -11.84 -28.54
N GLY A 124 -5.38 -11.65 -29.33
CA GLY A 124 -5.28 -12.18 -30.68
C GLY A 124 -5.66 -11.20 -31.79
N GLN A 125 -5.41 -11.61 -33.02
CA GLN A 125 -5.57 -10.79 -34.21
C GLN A 125 -6.93 -11.07 -34.87
N GLY A 126 -8.00 -10.44 -34.37
CA GLY A 126 -9.38 -10.73 -34.78
C GLY A 126 -9.71 -10.54 -36.27
N ARG A 127 -8.85 -9.89 -37.07
CA ARG A 127 -9.03 -9.74 -38.53
C ARG A 127 -8.43 -10.89 -39.34
N ALA A 128 -7.51 -11.65 -38.75
CA ALA A 128 -6.83 -12.74 -39.42
C ALA A 128 -7.82 -13.89 -39.73
N THR A 129 -7.47 -14.69 -40.73
CA THR A 129 -8.28 -15.81 -41.22
C THR A 129 -7.46 -17.09 -41.33
N ASP A 130 -6.30 -17.13 -40.67
CA ASP A 130 -5.43 -18.28 -40.54
C ASP A 130 -4.89 -18.30 -39.10
N ALA A 131 -4.57 -19.51 -38.61
CA ALA A 131 -4.25 -19.72 -37.20
C ALA A 131 -2.98 -18.98 -36.76
N LEU A 132 -1.93 -18.99 -37.60
CA LEU A 132 -0.64 -18.38 -37.29
C LEU A 132 -0.78 -16.88 -37.01
N ASP A 133 -1.45 -16.16 -37.92
CA ASP A 133 -1.69 -14.72 -37.77
C ASP A 133 -2.70 -14.45 -36.66
N ALA A 134 -3.80 -15.23 -36.57
CA ALA A 134 -4.85 -15.02 -35.59
C ALA A 134 -4.36 -15.17 -34.14
N HIS A 135 -3.49 -16.16 -33.88
CA HIS A 135 -2.94 -16.43 -32.56
C HIS A 135 -1.74 -15.54 -32.23
N GLY A 136 -1.08 -14.96 -33.23
CA GLY A 136 0.07 -14.08 -33.05
C GLY A 136 1.39 -14.82 -32.79
N GLU A 137 1.51 -16.07 -33.27
CA GLU A 137 2.66 -16.95 -32.99
C GLU A 137 3.97 -16.53 -33.67
N GLU A 138 3.93 -15.65 -34.70
CA GLU A 138 5.13 -15.19 -35.42
C GLU A 138 5.94 -14.10 -34.66
N GLY A 139 5.67 -13.92 -33.37
CA GLY A 139 6.38 -13.03 -32.44
C GLY A 139 6.30 -11.54 -32.73
N SER A 140 5.88 -11.14 -33.94
CA SER A 140 5.83 -9.74 -34.43
C SER A 140 4.48 -9.07 -34.25
N TRP A 141 3.50 -9.80 -33.70
CA TRP A 141 2.16 -9.30 -33.50
C TRP A 141 2.02 -8.58 -32.16
N PRO A 142 1.35 -7.41 -32.12
CA PRO A 142 1.23 -6.60 -30.91
C PRO A 142 0.33 -7.23 -29.84
N HIS A 143 -0.58 -8.14 -30.21
CA HIS A 143 -1.54 -8.75 -29.30
C HIS A 143 -1.64 -10.27 -29.54
N PRO A 144 -0.64 -11.08 -29.15
CA PRO A 144 -0.77 -12.53 -29.19
C PRO A 144 -1.92 -13.00 -28.29
N ILE A 145 -2.47 -14.17 -28.59
CA ILE A 145 -3.46 -14.80 -27.71
C ILE A 145 -2.85 -15.06 -26.34
N LEU A 146 -3.63 -14.79 -25.29
CA LEU A 146 -3.24 -15.08 -23.91
C LEU A 146 -3.05 -16.59 -23.75
N ALA A 147 -1.96 -16.98 -23.10
CA ALA A 147 -1.74 -18.37 -22.71
C ALA A 147 -2.92 -18.89 -21.87
N ALA A 148 -3.22 -20.18 -21.99
CA ALA A 148 -4.40 -20.80 -21.37
C ALA A 148 -4.48 -20.51 -19.86
N GLU A 149 -3.34 -20.55 -19.18
CA GLU A 149 -3.20 -20.35 -17.74
C GLU A 149 -3.47 -18.89 -17.32
N ARG A 150 -3.44 -17.94 -18.26
CA ARG A 150 -3.57 -16.49 -18.03
C ARG A 150 -4.74 -15.86 -18.77
N THR A 151 -5.69 -16.69 -19.22
CA THR A 151 -6.91 -16.22 -19.90
C THR A 151 -7.74 -15.27 -19.04
N GLU A 152 -7.66 -15.38 -17.71
CA GLU A 152 -8.30 -14.45 -16.76
C GLU A 152 -7.79 -13.00 -16.84
N ALA A 153 -6.59 -12.75 -17.40
CA ALA A 153 -6.16 -11.39 -17.73
C ALA A 153 -7.12 -10.71 -18.73
N GLY A 154 -7.84 -11.52 -19.52
CA GLY A 154 -9.00 -11.15 -20.32
C GLY A 154 -10.08 -10.40 -19.55
N CYS A 155 -10.46 -10.94 -18.39
CA CYS A 155 -11.54 -10.41 -17.58
C CYS A 155 -11.22 -8.99 -17.08
N GLY A 156 -9.94 -8.70 -16.81
CA GLY A 156 -9.51 -7.38 -16.32
C GLY A 156 -9.59 -6.27 -17.36
N THR A 157 -9.74 -6.60 -18.65
CA THR A 157 -10.13 -5.64 -19.69
C THR A 157 -11.36 -4.86 -19.24
N CYS A 158 -12.37 -5.54 -18.69
CA CYS A 158 -13.58 -4.90 -18.20
C CYS A 158 -13.55 -4.71 -16.68
N HIS A 159 -13.02 -5.66 -15.92
CA HIS A 159 -13.18 -5.73 -14.45
C HIS A 159 -11.93 -5.39 -13.63
N SER A 160 -10.89 -4.83 -14.24
CA SER A 160 -9.71 -4.39 -13.46
C SER A 160 -10.01 -3.26 -12.47
N GLY A 161 -11.20 -2.63 -12.54
CA GLY A 161 -11.65 -1.58 -11.63
C GLY A 161 -12.30 -2.05 -10.33
N LEU A 162 -12.49 -3.36 -10.12
CA LEU A 162 -13.15 -3.90 -8.92
C LEU A 162 -12.45 -3.49 -7.61
N ALA A 163 -13.18 -2.90 -6.68
CA ALA A 163 -12.66 -2.63 -5.33
C ALA A 163 -12.59 -3.93 -4.52
N LEU A 164 -11.42 -4.58 -4.54
CA LEU A 164 -11.17 -5.82 -3.78
C LEU A 164 -10.65 -5.52 -2.37
N PRO A 165 -10.96 -6.39 -1.39
CA PRO A 165 -10.40 -6.30 -0.04
C PRO A 165 -8.91 -6.66 -0.03
N LEU A 166 -8.24 -6.43 1.09
CA LEU A 166 -6.87 -6.94 1.28
C LEU A 166 -6.89 -8.45 1.61
N PRO A 167 -5.84 -9.23 1.28
CA PRO A 167 -5.78 -10.68 1.53
C PRO A 167 -6.14 -11.09 2.96
N GLU A 168 -5.53 -10.45 3.95
CA GLU A 168 -5.82 -10.71 5.37
C GLU A 168 -7.26 -10.37 5.80
N GLU A 169 -7.99 -9.52 5.06
CA GLU A 169 -9.39 -9.20 5.42
C GLU A 169 -10.36 -10.33 5.03
N VAL A 170 -9.86 -11.35 4.34
CA VAL A 170 -10.62 -12.51 3.87
C VAL A 170 -9.91 -13.84 4.16
N GLU A 171 -8.83 -13.83 4.94
CA GLU A 171 -8.01 -15.02 5.22
C GLU A 171 -8.81 -16.10 5.96
N ASP A 172 -9.66 -15.70 6.92
CA ASP A 172 -10.49 -16.62 7.73
C ASP A 172 -11.77 -17.06 7.00
N ALA A 173 -12.07 -16.47 5.83
CA ALA A 173 -13.34 -16.71 5.16
C ALA A 173 -13.56 -18.16 4.69
N PRO A 174 -12.57 -18.94 4.21
CA PRO A 174 -12.77 -20.34 3.86
C PRO A 174 -13.28 -21.18 5.04
N ASP A 175 -12.71 -20.98 6.23
CA ASP A 175 -13.12 -21.68 7.45
C ASP A 175 -14.57 -21.30 7.83
N LEU A 176 -14.94 -20.02 7.68
CA LEU A 176 -16.32 -19.56 7.90
C LEU A 176 -17.30 -20.14 6.87
N VAL A 177 -16.89 -20.25 5.60
CA VAL A 177 -17.72 -20.85 4.54
C VAL A 177 -17.98 -22.32 4.81
N GLU A 178 -16.99 -23.05 5.32
CA GLU A 178 -17.12 -24.44 5.74
C GLU A 178 -17.97 -24.57 7.01
N SER A 179 -17.70 -23.76 8.04
CA SER A 179 -18.41 -23.84 9.33
C SER A 179 -19.90 -23.51 9.21
N TYR A 180 -20.25 -22.53 8.37
CA TYR A 180 -21.65 -22.21 8.06
C TYR A 180 -22.27 -23.12 7.00
N GLY A 181 -21.51 -24.08 6.45
CA GLY A 181 -22.00 -25.04 5.48
C GLY A 181 -22.52 -24.39 4.18
N CYS A 182 -22.00 -23.23 3.80
CA CYS A 182 -22.49 -22.45 2.66
C CYS A 182 -22.53 -23.29 1.36
N LEU A 183 -21.53 -24.15 1.15
CA LEU A 183 -21.40 -24.98 -0.04
C LEU A 183 -22.41 -26.13 -0.11
N LEU A 184 -23.10 -26.47 0.99
CA LEU A 184 -24.16 -27.49 0.97
C LEU A 184 -25.40 -27.05 0.20
N CYS A 185 -25.65 -25.73 0.14
CA CYS A 185 -26.75 -25.16 -0.66
C CYS A 185 -26.23 -24.53 -1.95
N HIS A 186 -25.03 -23.95 -1.96
CA HIS A 186 -24.47 -23.28 -3.13
C HIS A 186 -23.71 -24.24 -4.06
N ASP A 187 -24.29 -25.41 -4.34
CA ASP A 187 -23.75 -26.46 -5.19
C ASP A 187 -24.13 -26.32 -6.68
N GLY A 188 -25.03 -25.39 -7.00
CA GLY A 188 -25.60 -25.17 -8.33
C GLY A 188 -26.94 -25.84 -8.58
N ASP A 189 -27.28 -26.88 -7.80
CA ASP A 189 -28.56 -27.58 -7.88
C ASP A 189 -29.60 -26.93 -6.95
N HIS A 190 -29.20 -26.59 -5.73
CA HIS A 190 -30.09 -26.01 -4.73
C HIS A 190 -30.09 -24.48 -4.78
N ALA A 191 -28.91 -23.88 -4.85
CA ALA A 191 -28.71 -22.46 -5.03
C ALA A 191 -27.55 -22.20 -5.99
N SER A 192 -27.55 -21.01 -6.60
CA SER A 192 -26.48 -20.61 -7.51
C SER A 192 -25.10 -20.77 -6.87
N PRO A 193 -24.08 -21.26 -7.60
CA PRO A 193 -22.72 -21.30 -7.08
C PRO A 193 -22.27 -19.90 -6.67
N LEU A 194 -21.40 -19.83 -5.65
CA LEU A 194 -20.86 -18.58 -5.13
C LEU A 194 -19.88 -17.93 -6.11
N ASP A 195 -19.28 -18.72 -7.01
CA ASP A 195 -18.38 -18.20 -8.04
C ASP A 195 -19.12 -17.22 -8.97
N GLY A 196 -18.45 -16.10 -9.28
CA GLY A 196 -19.03 -15.00 -10.06
C GLY A 196 -20.15 -14.20 -9.37
N ILE A 197 -20.47 -14.45 -8.09
CA ILE A 197 -21.52 -13.68 -7.38
C ILE A 197 -21.17 -12.19 -7.25
N ALA A 198 -19.88 -11.85 -7.19
CA ALA A 198 -19.42 -10.46 -7.15
C ALA A 198 -19.85 -9.68 -8.40
N LEU A 199 -19.85 -10.32 -9.57
CA LEU A 199 -20.26 -9.71 -10.85
C LEU A 199 -21.77 -9.59 -10.98
N ARG A 200 -22.52 -10.55 -10.41
CA ARG A 200 -23.99 -10.54 -10.39
C ARG A 200 -24.57 -9.55 -9.37
N GLY A 201 -23.74 -9.11 -8.42
CA GLY A 201 -24.08 -8.20 -7.34
C GLY A 201 -24.52 -8.92 -6.07
N ILE A 202 -23.93 -8.53 -4.94
CA ILE A 202 -24.26 -9.04 -3.61
C ILE A 202 -25.29 -8.07 -3.00
N PRO A 203 -26.54 -8.50 -2.73
CA PRO A 203 -27.54 -7.59 -2.18
C PRO A 203 -27.20 -7.20 -0.74
N GLU A 204 -27.42 -5.94 -0.36
CA GLU A 204 -27.05 -5.42 0.97
C GLU A 204 -27.66 -6.23 2.13
N GLN A 205 -28.90 -6.70 1.97
CA GLN A 205 -29.62 -7.51 2.96
C GLN A 205 -29.48 -9.03 2.70
N TRP A 206 -28.38 -9.47 2.09
CA TRP A 206 -28.19 -10.90 1.82
C TRP A 206 -28.20 -11.70 3.13
N ILE A 207 -27.57 -11.20 4.19
CA ILE A 207 -27.53 -11.89 5.47
C ILE A 207 -28.92 -12.07 6.07
N ASP A 208 -29.75 -11.02 6.07
CA ASP A 208 -31.12 -11.09 6.62
C ASP A 208 -32.00 -12.07 5.86
N ARG A 209 -31.81 -12.18 4.54
CA ARG A 209 -32.48 -13.20 3.74
C ARG A 209 -32.07 -14.61 4.16
N HIS A 210 -30.78 -14.84 4.43
CA HIS A 210 -30.30 -16.15 4.89
C HIS A 210 -30.76 -16.46 6.32
N ARG A 211 -30.84 -15.46 7.20
CA ARG A 211 -31.40 -15.61 8.56
C ARG A 211 -32.87 -16.03 8.57
N GLY A 212 -33.61 -15.73 7.52
CA GLY A 212 -35.02 -16.11 7.36
C GLY A 212 -35.25 -17.49 6.72
N LEU A 213 -34.21 -18.17 6.25
CA LEU A 213 -34.32 -19.52 5.69
C LEU A 213 -34.26 -20.56 6.82
N ALA A 214 -35.22 -21.50 6.84
CA ALA A 214 -35.18 -22.62 7.78
C ALA A 214 -33.95 -23.50 7.48
N PRO A 215 -33.21 -24.00 8.50
CA PRO A 215 -32.01 -24.80 8.28
C PRO A 215 -32.34 -26.06 7.47
N ALA A 216 -31.46 -26.43 6.54
CA ALA A 216 -31.62 -27.63 5.73
C ALA A 216 -31.33 -28.93 6.52
N SER A 217 -30.72 -28.85 7.71
CA SER A 217 -30.50 -29.99 8.61
C SER A 217 -30.20 -29.55 10.05
N ASP A 218 -30.47 -30.44 11.01
CA ASP A 218 -30.23 -30.27 12.46
C ASP A 218 -28.75 -30.02 12.84
N ASP A 219 -27.80 -30.28 11.92
CA ASP A 219 -26.36 -30.16 12.15
C ASP A 219 -25.74 -28.83 11.67
N SER A 220 -26.53 -27.93 11.06
CA SER A 220 -26.08 -26.61 10.60
C SER A 220 -26.41 -25.52 11.63
N GLU A 221 -25.49 -25.27 12.57
CA GLU A 221 -25.61 -24.10 13.46
C GLU A 221 -25.63 -22.83 12.60
N GLN A 222 -26.71 -22.06 12.78
CA GLN A 222 -27.29 -21.17 11.77
C GLN A 222 -26.52 -19.84 11.61
N LEU A 223 -26.43 -19.33 10.37
CA LEU A 223 -26.04 -17.94 10.04
C LEU A 223 -26.81 -16.86 10.85
N SER A 224 -27.91 -17.22 11.53
CA SER A 224 -28.63 -16.36 12.47
C SER A 224 -27.84 -16.00 13.72
N ALA A 225 -26.85 -16.79 14.12
CA ALA A 225 -25.97 -16.53 15.25
C ALA A 225 -24.63 -15.89 14.85
N ALA A 226 -24.41 -15.64 13.55
CA ALA A 226 -23.12 -15.17 13.04
C ALA A 226 -22.71 -13.81 13.60
N ASP A 227 -21.46 -13.73 14.04
CA ASP A 227 -20.87 -12.50 14.56
C ASP A 227 -20.84 -11.42 13.43
N PRO A 228 -21.15 -10.14 13.72
CA PRO A 228 -21.07 -9.08 12.73
C PRO A 228 -19.74 -9.00 11.98
N ASP A 229 -18.61 -9.30 12.63
CA ASP A 229 -17.28 -9.30 12.01
C ASP A 229 -17.12 -10.49 11.06
N GLU A 230 -17.65 -11.67 11.40
CA GLU A 230 -17.66 -12.84 10.51
C GLU A 230 -18.53 -12.59 9.26
N VAL A 231 -19.70 -11.96 9.44
CA VAL A 231 -20.57 -11.55 8.31
C VAL A 231 -19.84 -10.56 7.40
N LEU A 232 -19.07 -9.64 7.98
CA LEU A 232 -18.27 -8.68 7.23
C LEU A 232 -17.15 -9.39 6.45
N THR A 233 -16.43 -10.33 7.07
CA THR A 233 -15.40 -11.16 6.42
C THR A 233 -15.98 -11.97 5.26
N LEU A 234 -17.11 -12.65 5.47
CA LEU A 234 -17.84 -13.37 4.41
C LEU A 234 -18.28 -12.42 3.28
N THR A 235 -18.80 -11.23 3.62
CA THR A 235 -19.21 -10.24 2.61
C THR A 235 -18.02 -9.76 1.78
N ARG A 236 -16.85 -9.54 2.39
CA ARG A 236 -15.61 -9.18 1.66
C ARG A 236 -15.14 -10.33 0.79
N TRP A 237 -15.18 -11.56 1.28
CA TRP A 237 -14.82 -12.75 0.52
C TRP A 237 -15.75 -12.97 -0.68
N LEU A 238 -17.06 -12.78 -0.53
CA LEU A 238 -17.99 -12.85 -1.65
C LEU A 238 -17.66 -11.84 -2.75
N ARG A 239 -17.06 -10.69 -2.42
CA ARG A 239 -16.61 -9.69 -3.43
C ARG A 239 -15.38 -10.16 -4.22
N THR A 240 -14.62 -11.14 -3.74
CA THR A 240 -13.50 -11.73 -4.49
C THR A 240 -13.96 -12.79 -5.49
N LYS A 241 -15.18 -13.30 -5.34
CA LYS A 241 -15.80 -14.31 -6.21
C LYS A 241 -16.30 -13.72 -7.51
N THR A 242 -15.34 -13.42 -8.37
CA THR A 242 -15.54 -12.77 -9.66
C THR A 242 -15.71 -13.77 -10.80
N GLY A 243 -15.43 -15.07 -10.59
CA GLY A 243 -15.31 -16.03 -11.69
C GLY A 243 -14.01 -15.85 -12.49
N ALA A 244 -13.08 -15.05 -11.95
CA ALA A 244 -11.71 -14.85 -12.40
C ALA A 244 -10.81 -14.70 -11.16
N GLU A 245 -10.72 -15.77 -10.39
CA GLU A 245 -10.11 -15.79 -9.06
C GLU A 245 -8.61 -15.45 -9.10
N ARG A 246 -7.87 -15.85 -10.14
CA ARG A 246 -6.45 -15.49 -10.31
C ARG A 246 -6.28 -13.99 -10.56
N LEU A 247 -7.14 -13.41 -11.39
CA LEU A 247 -7.18 -11.96 -11.60
C LEU A 247 -7.47 -11.22 -10.29
N ALA A 248 -8.47 -11.69 -9.54
CA ALA A 248 -8.86 -11.08 -8.28
C ALA A 248 -7.72 -11.15 -7.25
N ARG A 249 -7.12 -12.34 -7.05
CA ARG A 249 -5.97 -12.51 -6.16
C ARG A 249 -4.77 -11.67 -6.58
N GLY A 250 -4.43 -11.67 -7.86
CA GLY A 250 -3.33 -10.85 -8.39
C GLY A 250 -3.49 -9.36 -8.10
N LYS A 251 -4.72 -8.85 -8.19
CA LYS A 251 -5.03 -7.47 -7.81
C LYS A 251 -4.90 -7.22 -6.30
N MET A 252 -5.31 -8.18 -5.47
CA MET A 252 -5.17 -8.07 -4.01
C MET A 252 -3.70 -8.08 -3.60
N VAL A 253 -2.88 -8.95 -4.20
CA VAL A 253 -1.41 -8.98 -4.02
C VAL A 253 -0.79 -7.66 -4.47
N PHE A 254 -1.18 -7.13 -5.63
CA PHE A 254 -0.73 -5.82 -6.12
C PHE A 254 -1.01 -4.68 -5.12
N GLN A 255 -2.16 -4.71 -4.43
CA GLN A 255 -2.50 -3.75 -3.38
C GLN A 255 -1.69 -3.99 -2.10
N GLN A 256 -1.54 -5.24 -1.67
CA GLN A 256 -0.81 -5.62 -0.45
C GLN A 256 0.67 -5.24 -0.53
N LEU A 257 1.31 -5.48 -1.67
CA LEU A 257 2.70 -5.09 -1.95
C LEU A 257 2.87 -3.57 -2.05
N GLY A 258 1.78 -2.79 -2.04
CA GLY A 258 1.83 -1.34 -2.10
C GLY A 258 2.39 -0.83 -3.43
N CYS A 259 2.17 -1.54 -4.54
CA CYS A 259 2.71 -1.14 -5.84
C CYS A 259 2.30 0.29 -6.24
N MET A 260 1.09 0.73 -5.84
CA MET A 260 0.63 2.11 -6.10
C MET A 260 1.29 3.18 -5.22
N GLY A 261 2.12 2.79 -4.24
CA GLY A 261 3.02 3.70 -3.52
C GLY A 261 4.12 4.28 -4.40
N CYS A 262 4.57 3.50 -5.40
CA CYS A 262 5.58 3.95 -6.38
C CYS A 262 4.99 4.21 -7.76
N HIS A 263 4.00 3.42 -8.17
CA HIS A 263 3.43 3.45 -9.53
C HIS A 263 2.05 4.10 -9.60
N ARG A 264 1.69 4.62 -10.78
CA ARG A 264 0.33 5.10 -11.06
C ARG A 264 -0.53 4.05 -11.75
N ARG A 265 -1.83 4.06 -11.43
CA ARG A 265 -2.92 3.48 -12.23
C ARG A 265 -3.96 4.57 -12.47
N GLY A 266 -4.21 4.89 -13.74
CA GLY A 266 -4.95 6.08 -14.14
C GLY A 266 -4.27 7.35 -13.61
N ALA A 267 -5.04 8.17 -12.91
CA ALA A 267 -4.58 9.41 -12.27
C ALA A 267 -4.16 9.24 -10.80
N ILE A 268 -4.16 8.02 -10.27
CA ILE A 268 -3.97 7.73 -8.84
C ILE A 268 -2.67 6.95 -8.65
N GLY A 269 -1.89 7.29 -7.62
CA GLY A 269 -0.68 6.57 -7.23
C GLY A 269 0.60 7.42 -7.26
N GLY A 270 1.71 6.79 -6.90
CA GLY A 270 3.02 7.41 -6.83
C GLY A 270 3.65 7.67 -8.19
N ASP A 271 4.63 8.58 -8.24
CA ASP A 271 5.32 9.02 -9.46
C ASP A 271 6.80 8.65 -9.53
N VAL A 272 7.25 7.83 -8.57
CA VAL A 272 8.60 7.30 -8.48
C VAL A 272 8.85 6.27 -9.58
N GLY A 273 7.88 5.39 -9.82
CA GLY A 273 7.89 4.36 -10.84
C GLY A 273 7.08 4.75 -12.10
N PRO A 274 7.23 4.00 -13.21
CA PRO A 274 6.44 4.23 -14.42
C PRO A 274 4.95 3.98 -14.18
N ASN A 275 4.11 4.63 -14.98
CA ASN A 275 2.67 4.39 -14.98
C ASN A 275 2.36 2.97 -15.52
N LEU A 276 1.61 2.19 -14.75
CA LEU A 276 1.28 0.79 -15.03
C LEU A 276 -0.08 0.59 -15.70
N SER A 277 -0.84 1.65 -15.97
CA SER A 277 -2.23 1.56 -16.48
C SER A 277 -2.38 0.66 -17.70
N PHE A 278 -1.35 0.59 -18.54
CA PHE A 278 -1.33 -0.13 -19.80
C PHE A 278 -0.09 -1.03 -19.94
N ILE A 279 0.45 -1.53 -18.83
CA ILE A 279 1.65 -2.37 -18.85
C ILE A 279 1.45 -3.66 -19.66
N GLY A 280 0.22 -4.21 -19.67
CA GLY A 280 -0.14 -5.42 -20.42
C GLY A 280 -0.12 -5.26 -21.95
N ASP A 281 -0.09 -4.03 -22.47
CA ASP A 281 -0.02 -3.74 -23.92
C ASP A 281 1.41 -3.52 -24.43
N ARG A 282 2.40 -3.54 -23.54
CA ARG A 282 3.79 -3.27 -23.93
C ARG A 282 4.33 -4.40 -24.80
N ASP A 283 5.13 -4.04 -25.80
CA ASP A 283 5.90 -5.02 -26.56
C ASP A 283 7.18 -5.35 -25.79
N VAL A 284 7.39 -6.63 -25.48
CA VAL A 284 8.58 -7.12 -24.78
C VAL A 284 9.88 -6.74 -25.50
N ARG A 285 9.84 -6.62 -26.84
CA ARG A 285 11.00 -6.24 -27.66
C ARG A 285 11.43 -4.80 -27.41
N SER A 286 10.48 -3.93 -27.07
CA SER A 286 10.79 -2.55 -26.69
C SER A 286 11.47 -2.44 -25.32
N LEU A 287 11.44 -3.52 -24.54
CA LEU A 287 12.01 -3.63 -23.20
C LEU A 287 13.32 -4.45 -23.19
N ALA A 288 13.65 -5.14 -24.27
CA ALA A 288 14.88 -5.90 -24.39
C ALA A 288 16.07 -4.96 -24.67
N GLU A 289 17.15 -5.09 -23.91
CA GLU A 289 18.41 -4.42 -24.23
C GLU A 289 18.95 -4.96 -25.57
N GLU A 290 19.51 -4.07 -26.41
CA GLU A 290 20.11 -4.44 -27.70
C GLU A 290 21.15 -5.57 -27.53
N GLY A 291 20.87 -6.74 -28.10
CA GLY A 291 21.76 -7.90 -28.07
C GLY A 291 21.56 -8.87 -26.89
N SER A 292 20.57 -8.64 -26.03
CA SER A 292 20.18 -9.60 -24.97
C SER A 292 19.31 -10.73 -25.53
N SER A 293 19.54 -11.97 -25.07
CA SER A 293 18.63 -13.11 -25.25
C SER A 293 17.52 -13.13 -24.19
N GLY A 294 17.00 -11.94 -23.83
CA GLY A 294 16.07 -11.75 -22.72
C GLY A 294 14.73 -12.48 -22.88
N PRO A 295 13.81 -12.30 -21.93
CA PRO A 295 12.50 -12.95 -21.93
C PRO A 295 11.78 -12.81 -23.28
N ALA A 296 11.26 -13.92 -23.81
CA ALA A 296 10.67 -13.96 -25.15
C ALA A 296 9.24 -13.42 -25.19
N THR A 297 8.58 -13.30 -24.02
CA THR A 297 7.19 -12.87 -23.89
C THR A 297 7.02 -11.87 -22.75
N MET A 298 5.98 -11.04 -22.81
CA MET A 298 5.67 -10.07 -21.75
C MET A 298 5.47 -10.70 -20.37
N PRO A 299 4.74 -11.82 -20.21
CA PRO A 299 4.60 -12.46 -18.90
C PRO A 299 5.94 -12.90 -18.31
N GLN A 300 6.82 -13.51 -19.11
CA GLN A 300 8.17 -13.90 -18.67
C GLN A 300 9.01 -12.69 -18.30
N TRP A 301 8.86 -11.58 -19.03
CA TRP A 301 9.54 -10.34 -18.70
C TRP A 301 9.04 -9.75 -17.38
N LEU A 302 7.73 -9.71 -17.15
CA LEU A 302 7.14 -9.22 -15.91
C LEU A 302 7.60 -10.05 -14.72
N GLU A 303 7.54 -11.39 -14.85
CA GLU A 303 8.00 -12.31 -13.81
C GLU A 303 9.48 -12.09 -13.47
N ALA A 304 10.35 -12.09 -14.47
CA ALA A 304 11.77 -11.86 -14.26
C ALA A 304 12.08 -10.45 -13.72
N HIS A 305 11.33 -9.43 -14.14
CA HIS A 305 11.50 -8.05 -13.68
C HIS A 305 11.03 -7.86 -12.24
N LEU A 306 9.97 -8.55 -11.81
CA LEU A 306 9.50 -8.50 -10.43
C LEU A 306 10.53 -9.13 -9.49
N LEU A 307 11.16 -10.23 -9.91
CA LEU A 307 12.15 -10.97 -9.11
C LEU A 307 13.51 -10.28 -9.05
N ASP A 308 14.01 -9.79 -10.19
CA ASP A 308 15.30 -9.10 -10.27
C ASP A 308 15.24 -7.92 -11.27
N PRO A 309 14.67 -6.78 -10.84
CA PRO A 309 14.51 -5.61 -11.71
C PRO A 309 15.86 -5.10 -12.24
N GLN A 310 16.90 -5.15 -11.42
CA GLN A 310 18.24 -4.66 -11.71
C GLN A 310 19.00 -5.55 -12.70
N ALA A 311 18.77 -6.87 -12.70
CA ALA A 311 19.36 -7.75 -13.70
C ALA A 311 18.83 -7.49 -15.10
N LEU A 312 17.55 -7.14 -15.24
CA LEU A 312 16.94 -6.82 -16.54
C LEU A 312 17.17 -5.36 -16.96
N ALA A 313 17.24 -4.44 -16.01
CA ALA A 313 17.50 -3.03 -16.26
C ALA A 313 18.44 -2.50 -15.18
N LYS A 314 19.72 -2.36 -15.51
CA LYS A 314 20.78 -2.01 -14.55
C LYS A 314 20.53 -0.74 -13.74
N ASP A 315 19.85 0.23 -14.36
CA ASP A 315 19.51 1.51 -13.74
C ASP A 315 18.13 1.50 -13.04
N SER A 316 17.46 0.34 -12.99
CA SER A 316 16.18 0.19 -12.31
C SER A 316 16.32 0.47 -10.82
N ARG A 317 15.41 1.30 -10.31
CA ARG A 317 15.27 1.62 -8.89
C ARG A 317 14.10 0.88 -8.23
N MET A 318 13.42 0.03 -8.99
CA MET A 318 12.35 -0.80 -8.47
C MET A 318 12.95 -1.80 -7.48
N PRO A 319 12.47 -1.89 -6.23
CA PRO A 319 12.90 -2.95 -5.33
C PRO A 319 12.41 -4.31 -5.86
N PRO A 320 13.19 -5.40 -5.68
CA PRO A 320 12.71 -6.73 -6.01
C PRO A 320 11.51 -7.09 -5.13
N VAL A 321 10.56 -7.83 -5.68
CA VAL A 321 9.48 -8.45 -4.91
C VAL A 321 10.07 -9.62 -4.15
N ASP A 322 9.96 -9.59 -2.83
CA ASP A 322 10.39 -10.70 -1.99
C ASP A 322 9.36 -11.83 -2.06
N VAL A 323 9.72 -12.91 -2.75
CA VAL A 323 8.87 -14.11 -2.87
C VAL A 323 8.67 -14.82 -1.53
N GLU A 324 9.54 -14.59 -0.54
CA GLU A 324 9.36 -15.13 0.82
C GLU A 324 8.28 -14.38 1.60
N GLU A 325 7.92 -13.16 1.17
CA GLU A 325 6.81 -12.38 1.75
C GLU A 325 5.45 -12.67 1.08
N LEU A 326 5.44 -13.42 -0.03
CA LEU A 326 4.21 -13.87 -0.67
C LEU A 326 3.54 -14.98 0.15
N GLU A 327 2.21 -14.94 0.24
CA GLU A 327 1.44 -15.86 1.07
C GLU A 327 1.24 -17.22 0.38
N GLN A 328 1.17 -17.23 -0.96
CA GLN A 328 0.93 -18.41 -1.77
C GLN A 328 1.97 -18.55 -2.88
N GLU A 329 2.32 -19.79 -3.23
CA GLU A 329 3.23 -20.09 -4.35
C GLU A 329 2.71 -19.52 -5.69
N SER A 330 1.39 -19.37 -5.84
CA SER A 330 0.76 -18.82 -7.05
C SER A 330 0.74 -17.29 -7.11
N ASP A 331 1.06 -16.58 -6.03
CA ASP A 331 0.87 -15.13 -5.94
C ASP A 331 1.64 -14.35 -7.03
N LEU A 332 2.84 -14.81 -7.39
CA LEU A 332 3.63 -14.18 -8.45
C LEU A 332 2.93 -14.31 -9.82
N ASP A 333 2.41 -15.49 -10.15
CA ASP A 333 1.73 -15.71 -11.44
C ASP A 333 0.35 -15.03 -11.46
N ASP A 334 -0.35 -14.97 -10.33
CA ASP A 334 -1.59 -14.23 -10.19
C ASP A 334 -1.33 -12.71 -10.33
N LEU A 335 -0.25 -12.18 -9.73
CA LEU A 335 0.19 -10.79 -9.91
C LEU A 335 0.53 -10.50 -11.37
N VAL A 336 1.28 -11.38 -12.05
CA VAL A 336 1.56 -11.24 -13.50
C VAL A 336 0.27 -11.27 -14.31
N THR A 337 -0.68 -12.13 -13.96
CA THR A 337 -2.01 -12.19 -14.60
C THR A 337 -2.75 -10.86 -14.46
N TYR A 338 -2.73 -10.25 -13.27
CA TYR A 338 -3.31 -8.92 -13.06
C TYR A 338 -2.60 -7.83 -13.86
N LEU A 339 -1.26 -7.81 -13.89
CA LEU A 339 -0.50 -6.83 -14.67
C LEU A 339 -0.76 -6.97 -16.18
N MET A 340 -0.85 -8.20 -16.70
CA MET A 340 -1.24 -8.48 -18.08
C MET A 340 -2.67 -8.02 -18.41
N SER A 341 -3.53 -7.90 -17.39
CA SER A 341 -4.91 -7.42 -17.57
C SER A 341 -5.01 -5.90 -17.75
N LEU A 342 -3.96 -5.15 -17.35
CA LEU A 342 -3.91 -3.69 -17.45
C LEU A 342 -3.62 -3.26 -18.88
N ARG A 343 -4.69 -3.14 -19.67
CA ARG A 343 -4.68 -2.87 -21.11
C ARG A 343 -5.56 -1.69 -21.48
N ASN A 344 -5.19 -0.98 -22.54
CA ASN A 344 -5.89 0.15 -23.13
C ASN A 344 -6.88 -0.31 -24.21
N GLU A 345 -7.62 -1.38 -23.92
CA GLU A 345 -8.60 -1.92 -24.85
C GLU A 345 -9.85 -1.04 -24.85
N LYS A 346 -10.30 -0.63 -26.05
CA LYS A 346 -11.49 0.20 -26.20
C LYS A 346 -12.73 -0.69 -26.20
N ILE A 347 -13.56 -0.55 -25.18
CA ILE A 347 -14.77 -1.33 -25.01
C ILE A 347 -15.99 -0.51 -25.46
N PRO A 348 -16.92 -1.08 -26.25
CA PRO A 348 -18.19 -0.42 -26.56
C PRO A 348 -18.93 -0.03 -25.27
N ALA A 349 -19.53 1.17 -25.22
CA ALA A 349 -20.17 1.68 -24.00
C ALA A 349 -21.23 0.72 -23.40
N ARG A 350 -21.94 -0.04 -24.24
CA ARG A 350 -22.92 -1.05 -23.81
C ARG A 350 -22.32 -2.25 -23.05
N LEU A 351 -21.02 -2.48 -23.21
CA LEU A 351 -20.28 -3.59 -22.60
C LEU A 351 -19.44 -3.15 -21.39
N VAL A 352 -19.39 -1.85 -21.09
CA VAL A 352 -18.64 -1.34 -19.93
C VAL A 352 -19.41 -1.69 -18.66
N PRO A 353 -18.83 -2.47 -17.73
CA PRO A 353 -19.53 -2.87 -16.53
C PRO A 353 -19.61 -1.72 -15.50
N PRO A 354 -20.58 -1.74 -14.57
CA PRO A 354 -20.80 -0.65 -13.63
C PRO A 354 -19.58 -0.29 -12.78
N ASP A 355 -18.79 -1.27 -12.36
CA ASP A 355 -17.54 -1.07 -11.59
C ASP A 355 -16.52 -0.24 -12.37
N ARG A 356 -16.28 -0.59 -13.64
CA ARG A 356 -15.39 0.18 -14.52
C ARG A 356 -15.93 1.57 -14.82
N ALA A 357 -17.23 1.68 -15.11
CA ALA A 357 -17.85 2.98 -15.34
C ALA A 357 -17.68 3.89 -14.11
N ARG A 358 -17.94 3.38 -12.91
CA ARG A 358 -17.76 4.15 -11.68
C ARG A 358 -16.32 4.62 -11.48
N GLU A 359 -15.34 3.78 -11.79
CA GLU A 359 -13.94 4.19 -11.75
C GLU A 359 -13.64 5.28 -12.80
N GLU A 360 -13.98 5.05 -14.07
CA GLU A 360 -13.70 5.97 -15.19
C GLU A 360 -14.35 7.35 -14.99
N TYR A 361 -15.53 7.40 -14.37
CA TYR A 361 -16.23 8.65 -14.05
C TYR A 361 -15.89 9.21 -12.65
N GLY A 362 -14.98 8.59 -11.90
CA GLY A 362 -14.59 9.04 -10.55
C GLY A 362 -15.69 8.88 -9.48
N LEU A 363 -16.70 8.05 -9.73
CA LEU A 363 -17.80 7.71 -8.80
C LEU A 363 -17.47 6.51 -7.89
N GLY A 364 -16.30 5.91 -8.05
CA GLY A 364 -15.82 4.78 -7.26
C GLY A 364 -14.30 4.67 -7.31
N ARG A 365 -13.75 3.84 -6.41
CA ARG A 365 -12.31 3.57 -6.33
C ARG A 365 -12.03 2.13 -6.72
N SER A 366 -10.86 1.89 -7.31
CA SER A 366 -10.37 0.56 -7.68
C SER A 366 -9.55 -0.11 -6.57
N PHE A 367 -9.56 0.44 -5.36
CA PHE A 367 -8.78 0.02 -4.20
C PHE A 367 -9.62 0.17 -2.92
N PRO A 368 -9.26 -0.53 -1.83
CA PRO A 368 -9.97 -0.41 -0.57
C PRO A 368 -9.79 0.99 0.03
N THR A 369 -10.90 1.66 0.34
CA THR A 369 -10.92 3.04 0.86
C THR A 369 -10.92 3.12 2.39
N SER A 370 -10.85 1.98 3.08
CA SER A 370 -10.62 1.97 4.53
C SER A 370 -9.27 2.61 4.85
N GLY A 371 -9.10 3.20 6.04
CA GLY A 371 -7.85 3.84 6.42
C GLY A 371 -6.64 2.90 6.31
N ARG A 372 -6.85 1.64 6.69
CA ARG A 372 -5.88 0.56 6.47
C ARG A 372 -5.68 0.25 5.00
N GLY A 373 -6.76 0.10 4.24
CA GLY A 373 -6.75 -0.18 2.80
C GLY A 373 -5.90 0.81 2.02
N VAL A 374 -6.14 2.11 2.23
CA VAL A 374 -5.36 3.18 1.62
C VAL A 374 -3.91 3.15 2.12
N PHE A 375 -3.68 2.96 3.43
CA PHE A 375 -2.33 2.87 3.96
C PHE A 375 -1.50 1.74 3.32
N VAL A 376 -2.06 0.53 3.25
CA VAL A 376 -1.41 -0.64 2.66
C VAL A 376 -1.20 -0.46 1.16
N THR A 377 -2.16 0.16 0.47
CA THR A 377 -2.07 0.34 -0.99
C THR A 377 -1.03 1.38 -1.42
N PHE A 378 -0.85 2.46 -0.65
CA PHE A 378 -0.06 3.61 -1.07
C PHE A 378 1.15 3.93 -0.17
N CYS A 379 1.09 3.59 1.12
CA CYS A 379 2.08 4.04 2.09
C CYS A 379 3.02 2.93 2.56
N SER A 380 2.56 1.67 2.60
CA SER A 380 3.30 0.54 3.19
C SER A 380 4.62 0.24 2.49
N ALA A 381 4.68 0.37 1.16
CA ALA A 381 5.89 0.12 0.38
C ALA A 381 7.06 1.01 0.83
N CYS A 382 6.77 2.21 1.33
CA CYS A 382 7.77 3.07 1.94
C CYS A 382 7.79 2.94 3.46
N HIS A 383 6.66 2.98 4.15
CA HIS A 383 6.61 3.11 5.61
C HIS A 383 6.51 1.77 6.36
N GLY A 384 6.62 0.64 5.67
CA GLY A 384 6.35 -0.69 6.20
C GLY A 384 4.85 -0.97 6.34
N SER A 385 4.47 -2.24 6.44
CA SER A 385 3.08 -2.74 6.41
C SER A 385 2.10 -2.07 7.39
N TRP A 386 2.60 -1.51 8.49
CA TRP A 386 1.80 -0.80 9.50
C TRP A 386 2.38 0.57 9.89
N GLY A 387 3.35 1.10 9.15
CA GLY A 387 4.01 2.37 9.49
C GLY A 387 5.19 2.22 10.43
N GLY A 388 5.79 1.02 10.51
CA GLY A 388 6.97 0.73 11.33
C GLY A 388 8.29 1.30 10.80
N GLY A 389 8.30 1.97 9.65
CA GLY A 389 9.49 2.35 8.91
C GLY A 389 10.06 1.19 8.09
N ALA A 390 10.80 1.50 7.03
CA ALA A 390 11.46 0.52 6.19
C ALA A 390 12.79 1.08 5.64
N GLU A 391 13.68 0.19 5.25
CA GLU A 391 14.89 0.51 4.49
C GLU A 391 14.72 0.02 3.06
N LEU A 392 14.73 0.96 2.12
CA LEU A 392 14.64 0.71 0.68
C LEU A 392 16.03 0.87 0.08
N GLU A 393 16.81 -0.22 0.11
CA GLU A 393 18.22 -0.23 -0.33
C GLU A 393 18.37 0.24 -1.79
N ALA A 394 17.48 -0.22 -2.69
CA ALA A 394 17.46 0.19 -4.10
C ALA A 394 17.29 1.72 -4.31
N LEU A 395 16.74 2.42 -3.32
CA LEU A 395 16.57 3.88 -3.33
C LEU A 395 17.56 4.60 -2.39
N GLY A 396 18.38 3.87 -1.62
CA GLY A 396 19.22 4.42 -0.56
C GLY A 396 18.40 5.21 0.48
N LEU A 397 17.17 4.77 0.76
CA LEU A 397 16.19 5.51 1.55
C LEU A 397 15.81 4.74 2.81
N VAL A 398 16.02 5.35 3.97
CA VAL A 398 15.42 4.89 5.24
C VAL A 398 14.22 5.77 5.55
N THR A 399 13.05 5.15 5.64
CA THR A 399 11.79 5.84 5.86
C THR A 399 11.44 5.90 7.35
N PRO A 400 10.79 6.97 7.81
CA PRO A 400 10.45 7.11 9.22
C PRO A 400 9.30 6.18 9.61
N MET A 401 9.33 5.78 10.88
CA MET A 401 8.24 5.06 11.54
C MET A 401 7.11 6.06 11.85
N ILE A 402 5.95 5.90 11.22
CA ILE A 402 4.82 6.83 11.33
C ILE A 402 3.62 6.23 12.09
N GLY A 403 3.58 4.92 12.26
CA GLY A 403 2.53 4.19 12.98
C GLY A 403 2.84 3.93 14.47
N THR A 404 3.96 4.43 14.98
CA THR A 404 4.38 4.16 16.37
C THR A 404 3.75 5.15 17.34
N ARG A 405 3.38 4.69 18.55
CA ARG A 405 2.85 5.55 19.62
C ARG A 405 3.83 6.68 19.99
N GLY A 406 5.13 6.42 19.90
CA GLY A 406 6.16 7.44 20.09
C GLY A 406 6.01 8.60 19.11
N VAL A 407 5.87 8.33 17.80
CA VAL A 407 5.66 9.40 16.81
C VAL A 407 4.28 10.04 16.96
N LEU A 408 3.24 9.22 17.10
CA LEU A 408 1.85 9.68 17.11
C LEU A 408 1.48 10.50 18.36
N SER A 409 2.20 10.32 19.48
CA SER A 409 2.09 11.20 20.66
C SER A 409 2.81 12.54 20.51
N MET A 410 3.67 12.66 19.50
CA MET A 410 4.46 13.86 19.22
C MET A 410 3.95 14.63 18.01
N VAL A 411 2.83 14.29 17.39
CA VAL A 411 2.32 14.97 16.19
C VAL A 411 0.80 14.92 16.16
N THR A 412 0.16 15.92 15.54
CA THR A 412 -1.30 16.00 15.46
C THR A 412 -1.85 15.32 14.20
N PRO A 413 -3.14 14.90 14.19
CA PRO A 413 -3.80 14.44 12.97
C PRO A 413 -3.68 15.44 11.81
N ARG A 414 -3.84 16.75 12.11
CA ARG A 414 -3.71 17.83 11.14
C ARG A 414 -2.31 17.92 10.51
N TYR A 415 -1.26 17.66 11.30
CA TYR A 415 0.10 17.61 10.77
C TYR A 415 0.28 16.47 9.76
N PHE A 416 -0.27 15.29 10.05
CA PHE A 416 -0.24 14.16 9.12
C PHE A 416 -1.07 14.45 7.87
N GLN A 417 -2.29 14.99 7.99
CA GLN A 417 -3.12 15.39 6.86
C GLN A 417 -2.35 16.35 5.93
N ALA A 418 -1.76 17.41 6.47
CA ALA A 418 -0.99 18.38 5.69
C ALA A 418 0.26 17.76 5.04
N THR A 419 0.95 16.86 5.76
CA THR A 419 2.13 16.14 5.25
C THR A 419 1.76 15.21 4.09
N ILE A 420 0.67 14.45 4.22
CA ILE A 420 0.20 13.53 3.18
C ILE A 420 -0.27 14.34 1.97
N HIS A 421 -1.07 15.38 2.19
CA HIS A 421 -1.61 16.20 1.11
C HIS A 421 -0.52 16.89 0.30
N ARG A 422 0.52 17.47 0.93
CA ARG A 422 1.52 18.32 0.26
C ARG A 422 2.89 17.68 0.09
N GLY A 423 3.08 16.48 0.62
CA GLY A 423 4.40 15.85 0.75
C GLY A 423 5.36 16.65 1.64
N ARG A 424 6.64 16.32 1.58
CA ARG A 424 7.71 17.08 2.27
C ARG A 424 8.77 17.54 1.28
N ARG A 425 8.73 18.81 0.90
CA ARG A 425 9.71 19.44 0.00
C ARG A 425 11.15 19.21 0.49
N GLY A 426 12.02 18.70 -0.39
CA GLY A 426 13.43 18.39 -0.09
C GLY A 426 13.63 17.04 0.64
N ARG A 427 12.59 16.22 0.78
CA ARG A 427 12.62 14.84 1.27
C ARG A 427 11.91 13.93 0.25
N PHE A 428 12.13 12.62 0.35
CA PHE A 428 11.51 11.59 -0.51
C PHE A 428 10.05 11.25 -0.11
N MET A 429 9.29 12.20 0.44
CA MET A 429 7.86 12.01 0.72
C MET A 429 7.05 12.80 -0.32
N PRO A 430 6.44 12.13 -1.33
CA PRO A 430 5.65 12.80 -2.36
C PRO A 430 4.32 13.33 -1.79
N ALA A 431 3.69 14.22 -2.55
CA ALA A 431 2.36 14.71 -2.26
C ALA A 431 1.30 13.71 -2.74
N TRP A 432 0.30 13.47 -1.91
CA TRP A 432 -0.77 12.50 -2.17
C TRP A 432 -2.15 13.12 -2.31
N GLY A 433 -2.26 14.45 -2.19
CA GLY A 433 -3.51 15.16 -2.36
C GLY A 433 -4.17 14.95 -3.74
N PRO A 434 -5.40 15.46 -3.93
CA PRO A 434 -6.19 15.18 -5.13
C PRO A 434 -5.51 15.55 -6.46
N GLU A 435 -4.67 16.59 -6.45
CA GLU A 435 -3.97 17.09 -7.65
C GLU A 435 -2.67 16.31 -7.96
N ASP A 436 -2.04 15.70 -6.96
CA ASP A 436 -0.73 15.06 -7.09
C ASP A 436 -0.84 13.53 -7.15
N GLY A 437 -1.28 12.91 -6.06
CA GLY A 437 -1.39 11.44 -5.92
C GLY A 437 -2.81 10.90 -6.09
N GLY A 438 -3.81 11.78 -6.18
CA GLY A 438 -5.20 11.43 -6.49
C GLY A 438 -6.05 10.95 -5.31
N LEU A 439 -5.54 11.01 -4.07
CA LEU A 439 -6.33 10.72 -2.87
C LEU A 439 -7.23 11.91 -2.51
N SER A 440 -8.47 11.60 -2.16
CA SER A 440 -9.45 12.57 -1.64
C SER A 440 -9.15 12.92 -0.18
N GLU A 441 -9.72 14.03 0.29
CA GLU A 441 -9.63 14.43 1.70
C GLU A 441 -10.14 13.33 2.64
N ASP A 442 -11.23 12.65 2.29
CA ASP A 442 -11.80 11.57 3.10
C ASP A 442 -10.85 10.37 3.21
N GLU A 443 -10.14 10.03 2.14
CA GLU A 443 -9.15 8.95 2.14
C GLU A 443 -7.91 9.33 2.96
N ILE A 444 -7.45 10.59 2.85
CA ILE A 444 -6.36 11.11 3.70
C ILE A 444 -6.78 11.07 5.17
N ASN A 445 -8.00 11.50 5.49
CA ASN A 445 -8.56 11.44 6.83
C ASN A 445 -8.65 10.00 7.35
N ALA A 446 -9.07 9.06 6.51
CA ALA A 446 -9.14 7.65 6.87
C ALA A 446 -7.75 7.08 7.22
N VAL A 447 -6.72 7.37 6.42
CA VAL A 447 -5.34 6.93 6.71
C VAL A 447 -4.84 7.51 8.03
N VAL A 448 -5.06 8.80 8.27
CA VAL A 448 -4.67 9.43 9.54
C VAL A 448 -5.42 8.80 10.71
N GLY A 449 -6.73 8.61 10.59
CA GLY A 449 -7.54 7.92 11.59
C GLY A 449 -6.98 6.53 11.92
N TYR A 450 -6.65 5.75 10.90
CA TYR A 450 -6.03 4.43 11.05
C TYR A 450 -4.70 4.48 11.81
N LEU A 451 -3.79 5.40 11.45
CA LEU A 451 -2.50 5.54 12.15
C LEU A 451 -2.70 5.83 13.65
N PHE A 452 -3.55 6.80 13.99
CA PHE A 452 -3.82 7.15 15.39
C PHE A 452 -4.56 6.04 16.14
N GLU A 453 -5.50 5.35 15.51
CA GLU A 453 -6.19 4.21 16.10
C GLU A 453 -5.20 3.07 16.42
N GLN A 454 -4.27 2.76 15.52
CA GLN A 454 -3.25 1.72 15.74
C GLN A 454 -2.39 1.98 16.98
N SER A 455 -2.02 3.23 17.25
CA SER A 455 -1.22 3.58 18.43
C SER A 455 -1.88 3.25 19.77
N SER A 456 -3.22 3.17 19.78
CA SER A 456 -4.02 2.83 20.95
C SER A 456 -4.09 1.32 21.23
N LYS A 457 -3.66 0.47 20.27
CA LYS A 457 -3.80 -1.00 20.32
C LYS A 457 -2.65 -1.72 21.06
N ILE A 458 -1.71 -0.99 21.66
CA ILE A 458 -0.67 -1.62 22.51
C ILE A 458 -1.36 -2.31 23.68
N LYS A 459 -1.14 -3.63 23.79
CA LYS A 459 -1.74 -4.45 24.83
C LYS A 459 -1.23 -3.97 26.20
N PRO A 460 -2.07 -3.81 27.23
CA PRO A 460 -1.56 -3.49 28.56
C PRO A 460 -0.61 -4.58 29.04
N TYR A 461 0.52 -4.22 29.66
CA TYR A 461 1.53 -5.18 30.13
C TYR A 461 0.92 -6.28 31.00
N ALA A 462 0.04 -5.90 31.92
CA ALA A 462 -0.70 -6.83 32.78
C ALA A 462 -1.45 -7.92 31.99
N SER A 463 -1.92 -7.62 30.77
CA SER A 463 -2.70 -8.53 29.93
C SER A 463 -1.85 -9.49 29.09
N VAL A 464 -0.52 -9.36 29.16
CA VAL A 464 0.44 -10.21 28.44
C VAL A 464 1.45 -10.88 29.36
N ARG A 465 1.37 -10.70 30.68
CA ARG A 465 2.15 -11.50 31.63
C ARG A 465 1.73 -12.97 31.60
N GLY A 466 2.68 -13.87 31.88
CA GLY A 466 2.44 -15.31 31.94
C GLY A 466 3.59 -16.13 31.35
N PRO A 467 3.48 -17.47 31.37
CA PRO A 467 4.55 -18.35 30.93
C PRO A 467 4.84 -18.21 29.43
N GLY A 468 6.12 -18.10 29.11
CA GLY A 468 6.64 -18.07 27.74
C GLY A 468 7.63 -19.20 27.49
N ASP A 469 7.74 -19.63 26.24
CA ASP A 469 8.68 -20.65 25.78
C ASP A 469 9.93 -19.99 25.20
N ARG A 470 11.08 -20.25 25.84
CA ARG A 470 12.38 -19.69 25.44
C ARG A 470 12.82 -20.09 24.04
N LYS A 471 12.48 -21.29 23.59
CA LYS A 471 12.87 -21.80 22.27
C LYS A 471 12.09 -21.07 21.18
N ARG A 472 10.77 -20.90 21.37
CA ARG A 472 9.94 -20.07 20.47
C ARG A 472 10.33 -18.59 20.54
N GLY A 473 10.68 -18.10 21.73
CA GLY A 473 11.21 -16.76 21.93
C GLY A 473 12.48 -16.49 21.15
N ARG A 474 13.44 -17.43 21.18
CA ARG A 474 14.68 -17.36 20.39
C ARG A 474 14.39 -17.31 18.89
N GLN A 475 13.45 -18.11 18.40
CA GLN A 475 13.03 -18.08 16.99
C GLN A 475 12.41 -16.74 16.63
N SER A 476 11.53 -16.20 17.47
CA SER A 476 10.92 -14.88 17.26
C SER A 476 11.97 -13.77 17.26
N TYR A 477 12.93 -13.81 18.19
CA TYR A 477 14.06 -12.88 18.25
C TYR A 477 14.94 -12.97 17.01
N ALA A 478 15.34 -14.16 16.58
CA ALA A 478 16.19 -14.33 15.40
C ALA A 478 15.54 -13.77 14.14
N LYS A 479 14.23 -14.00 13.97
CA LYS A 479 13.46 -13.50 12.82
C LYS A 479 13.28 -11.98 12.80
N ARG A 480 13.15 -11.35 13.97
CA ARG A 480 12.63 -9.96 14.08
C ARG A 480 13.57 -8.95 14.72
N CYS A 481 14.49 -9.41 15.55
CA CYS A 481 15.41 -8.58 16.32
C CYS A 481 16.87 -8.85 15.94
N GLY A 482 17.19 -10.08 15.54
CA GLY A 482 18.55 -10.56 15.29
C GLY A 482 19.27 -9.84 14.15
N HIS A 483 18.54 -9.31 13.17
CA HIS A 483 19.13 -8.52 12.09
C HIS A 483 19.87 -7.26 12.61
N CYS A 484 19.32 -6.61 13.64
CA CYS A 484 19.92 -5.43 14.27
C CYS A 484 20.74 -5.83 15.51
N HIS A 485 20.10 -6.53 16.46
CA HIS A 485 20.67 -6.82 17.77
C HIS A 485 21.62 -8.02 17.81
N GLU A 486 21.88 -8.61 16.65
CA GLU A 486 22.71 -9.77 16.37
C GLU A 486 22.21 -11.09 17.01
N PRO A 487 22.19 -12.23 16.29
CA PRO A 487 21.69 -13.49 16.85
C PRO A 487 22.67 -14.17 17.82
N GLU A 488 23.99 -13.97 17.62
CA GLU A 488 25.07 -14.80 18.19
C GLU A 488 26.35 -14.05 18.66
N GLY A 489 26.49 -12.74 18.44
CA GLY A 489 27.44 -11.88 19.15
C GLY A 489 28.88 -11.84 18.62
N ASP A 490 29.11 -12.03 17.32
CA ASP A 490 30.41 -11.89 16.69
C ASP A 490 30.64 -10.54 15.98
N GLN A 491 29.63 -9.85 15.40
CA GLN A 491 29.67 -8.42 14.96
C GLN A 491 28.28 -7.74 14.86
N VAL A 492 28.07 -6.64 15.60
CA VAL A 492 26.84 -5.82 15.51
C VAL A 492 26.90 -4.83 14.34
N ARG A 493 26.00 -4.95 13.35
CA ARG A 493 25.88 -4.02 12.20
C ARG A 493 25.05 -2.77 12.51
N PHE A 494 23.96 -2.91 13.28
CA PHE A 494 23.05 -1.81 13.68
C PHE A 494 22.47 -2.04 15.10
N GLY A 495 22.70 -1.14 16.06
CA GLY A 495 22.13 -1.27 17.41
C GLY A 495 23.12 -1.79 18.46
N ARG A 496 22.65 -2.54 19.47
CA ARG A 496 23.47 -3.09 20.57
C ARG A 496 23.25 -4.60 20.71
N ASP A 497 24.30 -5.34 21.04
CA ASP A 497 24.21 -6.74 21.48
C ASP A 497 23.39 -6.81 22.78
N LEU A 498 22.18 -7.36 22.68
CA LEU A 498 21.24 -7.51 23.79
C LEU A 498 21.47 -8.79 24.60
N LEU A 499 22.23 -9.75 24.05
CA LEU A 499 22.52 -11.03 24.66
C LEU A 499 23.81 -10.99 25.51
N ARG A 500 24.61 -9.92 25.38
CA ARG A 500 25.70 -9.62 26.30
C ARG A 500 25.21 -9.42 27.74
N ARG A 501 25.90 -10.06 28.70
CA ARG A 501 25.67 -9.85 30.15
C ARG A 501 25.66 -8.36 30.49
N GLY A 502 24.62 -7.91 31.20
CA GLY A 502 24.49 -6.53 31.66
C GLY A 502 23.78 -5.59 30.70
N ALA A 503 23.54 -5.98 29.44
CA ALA A 503 22.99 -5.06 28.43
C ALA A 503 21.55 -4.63 28.73
N LEU A 504 20.76 -5.53 29.34
CA LEU A 504 19.35 -5.30 29.64
C LEU A 504 19.07 -5.09 31.14
N ASP A 505 20.09 -5.13 32.00
CA ASP A 505 19.96 -5.00 33.46
C ASP A 505 19.42 -3.63 33.89
N ALA A 506 19.47 -2.63 33.00
CA ALA A 506 18.88 -1.31 33.22
C ALA A 506 17.35 -1.27 33.06
N PHE A 507 16.73 -2.34 32.57
CA PHE A 507 15.28 -2.42 32.31
C PHE A 507 14.58 -3.35 33.31
N THR A 508 13.48 -2.86 33.89
CA THR A 508 12.49 -3.75 34.51
C THR A 508 11.85 -4.66 33.45
N GLU A 509 11.17 -5.74 33.86
CA GLU A 509 10.46 -6.62 32.92
C GLU A 509 9.40 -5.83 32.11
N GLU A 510 8.63 -4.97 32.78
CA GLU A 510 7.67 -4.06 32.16
C GLU A 510 8.34 -3.00 31.27
N GLY A 511 9.46 -2.42 31.73
CA GLY A 511 10.21 -1.43 30.95
C GLY A 511 10.82 -2.03 29.68
N LEU A 512 11.27 -3.29 29.74
CA LEU A 512 11.73 -4.02 28.55
C LEU A 512 10.54 -4.32 27.61
N TYR A 513 9.40 -4.75 28.16
CA TYR A 513 8.18 -4.95 27.37
C TYR A 513 7.79 -3.68 26.61
N LEU A 514 7.70 -2.54 27.30
CA LEU A 514 7.31 -1.28 26.70
C LEU A 514 8.35 -0.74 25.72
N ALA A 515 9.64 -0.94 26.00
CA ALA A 515 10.72 -0.61 25.06
C ALA A 515 10.58 -1.38 23.74
N ILE A 516 10.18 -2.66 23.79
CA ILE A 516 9.95 -3.49 22.61
C ILE A 516 8.63 -3.08 21.93
N MET A 517 7.54 -2.88 22.68
CA MET A 517 6.24 -2.57 22.07
C MET A 517 6.17 -1.16 21.47
N ASN A 518 6.82 -0.16 22.06
CA ASN A 518 6.77 1.22 21.57
C ASN A 518 7.85 1.52 20.51
N GLY A 519 8.98 0.81 20.53
CA GLY A 519 10.16 1.15 19.74
C GLY A 519 10.82 2.46 20.19
N TRP A 520 11.94 2.81 19.54
CA TRP A 520 12.78 3.97 19.85
C TRP A 520 13.13 4.72 18.56
N VAL A 521 12.28 5.66 18.17
CA VAL A 521 12.39 6.42 16.91
C VAL A 521 13.74 7.14 16.78
N GLU A 522 14.26 7.73 17.85
CA GLU A 522 15.57 8.42 17.81
C GLU A 522 16.77 7.46 17.75
N GLU A 523 16.61 6.19 18.14
CA GLU A 523 17.68 5.16 18.11
C GLU A 523 17.46 4.11 17.00
N GLY A 524 16.42 4.29 16.16
CA GLY A 524 16.12 3.40 15.04
C GLY A 524 15.50 2.04 15.42
N MET A 525 15.07 1.83 16.67
CA MET A 525 14.46 0.56 17.10
C MET A 525 12.97 0.54 16.72
N PRO A 526 12.49 -0.45 15.94
CA PRO A 526 11.09 -0.53 15.56
C PRO A 526 10.18 -0.91 16.74
N SER A 527 8.88 -0.64 16.60
CA SER A 527 7.86 -1.14 17.54
C SER A 527 7.44 -2.55 17.17
N PHE A 528 7.13 -3.37 18.17
CA PHE A 528 6.63 -4.73 17.98
C PHE A 528 5.23 -4.94 18.57
N ALA A 529 4.42 -3.88 18.63
CA ALA A 529 3.05 -3.91 19.16
C ALA A 529 2.12 -4.92 18.47
N PHE A 530 2.44 -5.31 17.23
CA PHE A 530 1.71 -6.30 16.45
C PHE A 530 1.81 -7.73 17.02
N LEU A 531 2.82 -8.04 17.84
CA LEU A 531 3.00 -9.39 18.37
C LEU A 531 1.77 -9.84 19.18
N ARG A 532 1.37 -11.10 18.98
CA ARG A 532 0.29 -11.74 19.74
C ARG A 532 0.73 -11.94 21.19
N ARG A 533 -0.24 -12.08 22.10
CA ARG A 533 0.03 -12.20 23.55
C ARG A 533 1.05 -13.30 23.85
N GLN A 534 0.93 -14.45 23.19
CA GLN A 534 1.85 -15.57 23.42
C GLN A 534 3.25 -15.33 22.83
N GLU A 535 3.35 -14.67 21.69
CA GLU A 535 4.63 -14.33 21.06
C GLU A 535 5.41 -13.33 21.91
N ILE A 536 4.71 -12.38 22.54
CA ILE A 536 5.28 -11.45 23.52
C ILE A 536 5.84 -12.24 24.72
N ARG A 537 5.06 -13.15 25.30
CA ARG A 537 5.50 -13.98 26.43
C ARG A 537 6.74 -14.79 26.10
N ASP A 538 6.75 -15.44 24.94
CA ASP A 538 7.86 -16.27 24.48
C ASP A 538 9.12 -15.41 24.27
N LEU A 539 9.00 -14.24 23.61
CA LEU A 539 10.11 -13.30 23.39
C LEU A 539 10.69 -12.76 24.70
N MET A 540 9.82 -12.31 25.62
CA MET A 540 10.23 -11.82 26.95
C MET A 540 10.95 -12.93 27.74
N ALA A 541 10.43 -14.16 27.70
CA ALA A 541 11.05 -15.30 28.36
C ALA A 541 12.45 -15.62 27.80
N PHE A 542 12.72 -15.38 26.51
CA PHE A 542 14.05 -15.54 25.92
C PHE A 542 15.02 -14.44 26.38
N LEU A 543 14.59 -13.17 26.29
CA LEU A 543 15.39 -11.97 26.57
C LEU A 543 15.70 -11.77 28.06
N ASP A 544 14.90 -12.35 28.94
CA ASP A 544 15.13 -12.32 30.39
C ASP A 544 15.08 -13.73 30.97
N PRO A 545 16.23 -14.43 31.12
CA PRO A 545 16.27 -15.81 31.63
C PRO A 545 15.95 -15.99 33.12
N GLY A 546 15.42 -14.96 33.79
CA GLY A 546 15.20 -14.98 35.24
C GLY A 546 16.42 -14.51 36.04
N ALA A 547 17.31 -13.71 35.43
CA ALA A 547 18.41 -13.06 36.13
C ALA A 547 18.03 -11.68 36.70
N ARG A 548 16.98 -11.05 36.16
CA ARG A 548 16.40 -9.87 36.78
C ARG A 548 15.51 -10.37 37.89
N ARG A 549 15.98 -10.22 39.13
CA ARG A 549 15.11 -10.40 40.30
C ARG A 549 13.85 -9.60 40.02
N ASP A 550 12.71 -10.23 40.19
CA ASP A 550 11.48 -9.52 40.45
C ASP A 550 11.81 -8.43 41.47
N ALA A 551 11.95 -7.20 41.00
CA ALA A 551 11.56 -6.03 41.78
C ALA A 551 10.02 -6.06 41.86
N GLY A 552 9.44 -7.21 42.20
CA GLY A 552 8.16 -7.34 42.88
C GLY A 552 8.32 -6.82 44.31
N ARG A 553 8.85 -5.61 44.46
CA ARG A 553 8.37 -4.76 45.53
C ARG A 553 7.11 -4.15 44.94
N LYS A 554 5.95 -4.64 45.40
CA LYS A 554 4.73 -3.83 45.38
C LYS A 554 5.17 -2.41 45.72
N SER A 555 4.85 -1.42 44.90
CA SER A 555 4.97 0.00 45.24
C SER A 555 4.62 0.16 46.72
N GLN A 556 5.64 0.15 47.57
CA GLN A 556 5.54 0.59 48.94
C GLN A 556 5.74 2.07 48.77
N SER A 557 4.67 2.74 48.35
CA SER A 557 4.48 4.17 48.49
C SER A 557 4.36 4.49 49.99
N ASP A 558 5.28 3.97 50.79
CA ASP A 558 5.49 4.35 52.15
C ASP A 558 6.17 5.72 52.04
N GLY A 559 5.67 6.73 52.74
CA GLY A 559 6.10 8.13 52.57
C GLY A 559 7.62 8.37 52.65
N LEU A 560 8.39 7.40 53.16
CA LEU A 560 9.85 7.40 53.19
C LEU A 560 10.50 7.27 51.79
N HIS A 561 10.00 6.42 50.89
CA HIS A 561 10.57 6.29 49.52
C HIS A 561 10.26 7.51 48.66
N SER A 562 9.04 8.05 48.75
CA SER A 562 8.70 9.31 48.09
C SER A 562 9.53 10.48 48.61
N TYR A 563 9.91 10.49 49.89
CA TYR A 563 10.78 11.51 50.49
C TYR A 563 12.24 11.40 50.02
N ILE A 564 12.78 10.17 49.95
CA ILE A 564 14.12 9.91 49.40
C ILE A 564 14.16 10.31 47.93
N GLY A 565 13.14 9.92 47.16
CA GLY A 565 12.96 10.29 45.76
C GLY A 565 12.87 11.78 45.53
N GLN A 566 12.07 12.49 46.33
CA GLN A 566 11.98 13.95 46.28
C GLN A 566 13.31 14.63 46.61
N SER A 567 14.07 14.09 47.56
CA SER A 567 15.38 14.64 47.94
C SER A 567 16.42 14.43 46.83
N ALA A 568 16.44 13.23 46.24
CA ALA A 568 17.31 12.91 45.10
C ALA A 568 16.93 13.73 43.84
N TRP A 569 15.63 13.96 43.62
CA TRP A 569 15.11 14.83 42.57
C TRP A 569 15.57 16.29 42.76
N ARG A 570 15.41 16.85 43.96
CA ARG A 570 15.86 18.21 44.29
C ARG A 570 17.34 18.41 44.03
N GLY A 571 18.17 17.44 44.43
CA GLY A 571 19.62 17.53 44.30
C GLY A 571 20.15 17.45 42.86
N ARG A 572 19.35 16.94 41.91
CA ARG A 572 19.83 16.61 40.55
C ARG A 572 18.96 17.17 39.43
N CYS A 573 17.65 17.01 39.53
CA CYS A 573 16.71 17.22 38.43
C CYS A 573 15.99 18.57 38.52
N ALA A 574 15.64 19.01 39.73
CA ALA A 574 14.80 20.19 39.95
C ALA A 574 15.40 21.49 39.40
N VAL A 575 16.73 21.59 39.34
CA VAL A 575 17.45 22.75 38.77
C VAL A 575 17.03 23.08 37.33
N CYS A 576 16.60 22.06 36.57
CA CYS A 576 16.10 22.23 35.21
C CYS A 576 14.60 21.99 35.11
N HIS A 577 14.09 20.98 35.81
CA HIS A 577 12.74 20.45 35.61
C HIS A 577 11.72 20.92 36.65
N GLY A 578 12.09 21.78 37.59
CA GLY A 578 11.19 22.24 38.65
C GLY A 578 11.06 21.24 39.80
N GLU A 579 10.51 21.67 40.92
CA GLU A 579 10.43 20.90 42.17
C GLU A 579 9.49 19.69 42.07
N GLN A 580 8.48 19.79 41.23
CA GLN A 580 7.41 18.83 40.97
C GLN A 580 7.32 18.46 39.48
N GLY A 581 8.41 18.65 38.71
CA GLY A 581 8.41 18.35 37.27
C GLY A 581 7.69 19.38 36.41
N GLU A 582 7.31 20.53 36.96
CA GLU A 582 6.60 21.63 36.29
C GLU A 582 7.43 22.37 35.23
N GLY A 583 8.68 21.96 35.02
CA GLY A 583 9.59 22.48 34.01
C GLY A 583 10.32 23.75 34.43
N GLY A 584 11.10 24.30 33.51
CA GLY A 584 11.98 25.44 33.75
C GLY A 584 12.88 25.66 32.55
N SER A 585 14.20 25.61 32.72
CA SER A 585 15.12 25.49 31.58
C SER A 585 15.10 24.09 30.94
N GLY A 586 14.57 23.09 31.66
CA GLY A 586 14.21 21.76 31.15
C GLY A 586 12.71 21.64 30.86
N PRO A 587 12.29 20.66 30.05
CA PRO A 587 10.88 20.43 29.73
C PRO A 587 10.09 19.98 30.96
N MET A 588 8.77 20.10 30.90
CA MET A 588 7.87 19.58 31.94
C MET A 588 7.88 18.05 31.89
N LEU A 589 7.96 17.42 33.06
CA LEU A 589 7.98 15.96 33.23
C LEU A 589 6.77 15.46 34.01
N ASN A 590 5.89 16.36 34.48
CA ASN A 590 4.67 16.02 35.23
C ASN A 590 3.37 16.16 34.43
N THR A 591 3.47 16.24 33.11
CA THR A 591 2.29 16.38 32.24
C THR A 591 1.66 15.03 31.95
N VAL A 592 0.33 15.00 31.80
CA VAL A 592 -0.42 13.77 31.47
C VAL A 592 0.11 13.09 30.18
N PRO A 593 0.37 13.79 29.05
CA PRO A 593 0.86 13.12 27.84
C PRO A 593 2.25 12.50 27.98
N PHE A 594 3.17 13.20 28.66
CA PHE A 594 4.51 12.67 28.93
C PHE A 594 4.45 11.45 29.85
N LEU A 595 3.79 11.55 30.99
CA LEU A 595 3.71 10.47 31.98
C LEU A 595 2.98 9.24 31.43
N ALA A 596 1.98 9.44 30.56
CA ALA A 596 1.23 8.37 29.92
C ALA A 596 2.02 7.53 28.90
N TRP A 597 3.17 8.01 28.42
CA TRP A 597 4.06 7.27 27.52
C TRP A 597 5.43 6.95 28.14
N ALA A 598 5.96 7.83 28.97
CA ALA A 598 7.27 7.70 29.59
C ALA A 598 7.22 6.71 30.76
N ASP A 599 7.34 5.42 30.45
CA ASP A 599 7.38 4.33 31.45
C ASP A 599 8.67 4.30 32.29
N ASP A 600 8.70 3.46 33.33
CA ASP A 600 9.82 3.40 34.27
C ASP A 600 11.14 3.01 33.59
N GLY A 601 11.08 2.15 32.57
CA GLY A 601 12.24 1.75 31.78
C GLY A 601 12.78 2.88 30.90
N TYR A 602 11.88 3.64 30.29
CA TYR A 602 12.22 4.86 29.55
C TYR A 602 12.88 5.89 30.49
N LEU A 603 12.26 6.18 31.64
CA LEU A 603 12.79 7.12 32.63
C LEU A 603 14.16 6.66 33.17
N ALA A 604 14.29 5.39 33.55
CA ALA A 604 15.55 4.80 34.02
C ALA A 604 16.67 4.95 33.00
N THR A 605 16.38 4.65 31.73
CA THR A 605 17.35 4.75 30.64
C THR A 605 17.76 6.20 30.40
N ARG A 606 16.80 7.13 30.35
CA ARG A 606 17.10 8.56 30.09
C ARG A 606 17.85 9.22 31.22
N ILE A 607 17.58 8.85 32.46
CA ILE A 607 18.32 9.35 33.63
C ILE A 607 19.77 8.83 33.61
N ARG A 608 19.99 7.53 33.34
CA ARG A 608 21.35 6.95 33.25
C ARG A 608 22.14 7.46 32.04
N ARG A 609 21.46 7.72 30.92
CA ARG A 609 22.06 8.05 29.62
C ARG A 609 21.61 9.42 29.12
N HIS A 610 21.73 10.42 30.00
CA HIS A 610 21.27 11.77 29.71
C HIS A 610 21.93 12.34 28.42
N ARG A 611 21.11 12.80 27.47
CA ARG A 611 21.53 13.22 26.10
C ARG A 611 22.43 14.46 26.08
N SER A 612 22.24 15.37 27.04
CA SER A 612 23.03 16.60 27.16
C SER A 612 24.32 16.34 27.96
N PRO A 613 25.52 16.55 27.39
CA PRO A 613 26.78 16.41 28.12
C PRO A 613 26.87 17.37 29.31
N LYS A 614 26.29 18.58 29.19
CA LYS A 614 26.21 19.58 30.26
C LYS A 614 25.31 19.12 31.39
N ALA A 615 24.13 18.58 31.06
CA ALA A 615 23.23 18.01 32.06
C ALA A 615 23.85 16.77 32.72
N LYS A 616 24.48 15.87 31.94
CA LYS A 616 25.19 14.69 32.46
C LYS A 616 26.31 15.07 33.44
N ALA A 617 27.07 16.13 33.14
CA ALA A 617 28.08 16.67 34.04
C ALA A 617 27.50 17.31 35.30
N THR A 618 26.28 17.84 35.23
CA THR A 618 25.58 18.50 36.34
C THR A 618 24.92 17.49 37.28
N ILE A 619 24.27 16.45 36.74
CA ILE A 619 23.43 15.52 37.52
C ILE A 619 24.16 14.23 37.95
N GLY A 620 25.27 13.89 37.30
CA GLY A 620 26.02 12.64 37.52
C GLY A 620 25.22 11.38 37.15
N THR A 621 25.74 10.21 37.51
CA THR A 621 24.99 8.95 37.39
C THR A 621 24.43 8.59 38.78
N PRO A 622 23.10 8.48 38.97
CA PRO A 622 22.52 8.06 40.24
C PRO A 622 22.82 6.59 40.54
N SER A 623 22.81 6.23 41.84
CA SER A 623 22.82 4.82 42.24
C SER A 623 21.51 4.14 41.83
N ASP A 624 21.47 2.80 41.82
CA ASP A 624 20.24 2.07 41.52
C ASP A 624 19.11 2.39 42.50
N GLU A 625 19.45 2.67 43.77
CA GLU A 625 18.50 3.07 44.82
C GLU A 625 17.96 4.49 44.60
N ASP A 626 18.84 5.47 44.33
CA ASP A 626 18.45 6.85 44.00
C ASP A 626 17.58 6.87 42.74
N LEU A 627 17.93 6.06 41.74
CA LEU A 627 17.20 5.99 40.47
C LEU A 627 15.77 5.53 40.67
N HIS A 628 15.56 4.41 41.38
CA HIS A 628 14.22 3.92 41.64
C HIS A 628 13.42 4.90 42.51
N ALA A 629 14.03 5.49 43.53
CA ALA A 629 13.36 6.50 44.36
C ALA A 629 12.94 7.73 43.55
N ILE A 630 13.79 8.20 42.61
CA ILE A 630 13.44 9.28 41.68
C ILE A 630 12.24 8.90 40.81
N ILE A 631 12.22 7.70 40.25
CA ILE A 631 11.12 7.22 39.41
C ILE A 631 9.82 7.11 40.22
N ASP A 632 9.88 6.53 41.42
CA ASP A 632 8.74 6.45 42.34
C ASP A 632 8.19 7.85 42.67
N TYR A 633 9.07 8.85 42.88
CA TYR A 633 8.66 10.23 43.08
C TYR A 633 8.00 10.84 41.83
N VAL A 634 8.56 10.63 40.63
CA VAL A 634 7.95 11.07 39.37
C VAL A 634 6.55 10.47 39.18
N ARG A 635 6.36 9.19 39.57
CA ARG A 635 5.07 8.51 39.51
C ARG A 635 4.03 9.06 40.48
N THR A 636 4.44 9.77 41.53
CA THR A 636 3.47 10.49 42.38
C THR A 636 2.73 11.60 41.63
N TRP A 637 3.22 12.01 40.46
CA TRP A 637 2.56 12.98 39.60
C TRP A 637 1.52 12.36 38.65
N ASP A 638 1.42 11.03 38.57
CA ASP A 638 0.38 10.38 37.77
C ASP A 638 -1.01 10.80 38.27
N GLY A 639 -1.82 11.36 37.38
CA GLY A 639 -3.14 11.92 37.71
C GLY A 639 -3.10 13.31 38.37
N MET A 640 -1.92 13.82 38.74
CA MET A 640 -1.72 15.24 39.04
C MET A 640 -1.46 15.96 37.71
N ALA A 641 -2.53 16.33 37.00
CA ALA A 641 -2.36 17.21 35.85
C ALA A 641 -1.68 18.49 36.32
N ALA A 642 -0.46 18.76 35.85
CA ALA A 642 0.07 20.11 35.89
C ALA A 642 -1.03 21.01 35.32
N PRO A 643 -1.42 22.10 36.02
CA PRO A 643 -2.35 23.05 35.44
C PRO A 643 -1.79 23.45 34.06
N PRO A 644 -2.63 23.53 33.00
CA PRO A 644 -2.15 23.93 31.68
C PRO A 644 -1.27 25.15 31.86
N VAL A 645 -0.04 25.09 31.34
CA VAL A 645 0.95 26.15 31.50
C VAL A 645 0.23 27.46 31.23
N ALA A 646 0.19 28.34 32.24
CA ALA A 646 -0.53 29.60 32.14
C ALA A 646 -0.15 30.27 30.82
N ARG A 647 -1.15 30.34 29.95
CA ARG A 647 -1.08 30.84 28.57
C ARG A 647 -0.61 32.29 28.59
N VAL A 648 0.07 32.67 27.52
CA VAL A 648 0.71 33.98 27.39
C VAL A 648 -0.28 35.11 27.69
N ALA A 649 0.04 35.91 28.71
CA ALA A 649 -0.79 37.00 29.20
C ALA A 649 -0.49 38.37 28.56
N ASP A 650 0.42 38.44 27.57
CA ASP A 650 0.81 39.68 26.89
C ASP A 650 0.65 39.55 25.36
N GLU A 651 -0.49 39.98 24.84
CA GLU A 651 -0.77 40.05 23.39
C GLU A 651 0.31 40.84 22.63
N ALA A 652 0.92 41.85 23.26
CA ALA A 652 1.98 42.62 22.63
C ALA A 652 3.27 41.80 22.49
N ALA A 653 3.55 40.85 23.40
CA ALA A 653 4.66 39.91 23.28
C ALA A 653 4.41 38.90 22.16
N VAL A 654 3.18 38.37 22.05
CA VAL A 654 2.77 37.48 20.96
C VAL A 654 2.94 38.17 19.61
N GLU A 655 2.51 39.42 19.47
CA GLU A 655 2.62 40.15 18.20
C GLU A 655 4.08 40.45 17.84
N ARG A 656 4.92 40.85 18.82
CA ARG A 656 6.36 40.99 18.60
C ARG A 656 6.98 39.66 18.18
N GLY A 657 6.66 38.56 18.85
CA GLY A 657 7.13 37.23 18.51
C GLY A 657 6.72 36.79 17.10
N ARG A 658 5.46 37.03 16.71
CA ARG A 658 4.94 36.76 15.37
C ARG A 658 5.75 37.49 14.31
N ALA A 659 6.00 38.79 14.51
CA ALA A 659 6.81 39.60 13.59
C ALA A 659 8.26 39.11 13.48
N LEU A 660 8.82 38.53 14.55
CA LEU A 660 10.17 37.97 14.56
C LEU A 660 10.24 36.58 13.88
N TYR A 661 9.14 35.82 13.89
CA TYR A 661 9.07 34.42 13.47
C TYR A 661 9.27 34.23 11.96
N GLY A 662 8.56 34.97 11.11
CA GLY A 662 8.66 34.85 9.64
C GLY A 662 10.10 34.85 9.12
N PRO A 663 10.89 35.93 9.33
CA PRO A 663 12.23 36.04 8.76
C PRO A 663 13.31 35.12 9.38
N ARG A 664 12.99 34.41 10.48
CA ARG A 664 13.97 33.60 11.22
C ARG A 664 13.61 32.12 11.27
N CYS A 665 12.34 31.80 11.48
CA CYS A 665 11.88 30.48 11.84
C CYS A 665 11.11 29.81 10.69
N ALA A 666 10.31 30.57 9.94
CA ALA A 666 9.37 30.03 8.95
C ALA A 666 10.04 29.27 7.80
N GLU A 667 11.27 29.64 7.43
CA GLU A 667 12.03 28.95 6.39
C GLU A 667 12.20 27.45 6.69
N CYS A 668 12.40 27.11 7.96
CA CYS A 668 12.56 25.72 8.41
C CYS A 668 11.29 25.15 9.04
N HIS A 669 10.55 25.95 9.80
CA HIS A 669 9.42 25.50 10.61
C HIS A 669 8.05 25.82 10.00
N GLY A 670 8.01 26.35 8.77
CA GLY A 670 6.79 26.74 8.07
C GLY A 670 6.21 28.05 8.59
N GLU A 671 5.52 28.81 7.73
CA GLU A 671 4.87 30.08 8.08
C GLU A 671 3.86 29.91 9.23
N ASP A 672 3.10 28.83 9.18
CA ASP A 672 2.07 28.50 10.16
C ASP A 672 2.61 27.67 11.35
N GLY A 673 3.94 27.43 11.40
CA GLY A 673 4.55 26.61 12.44
C GLY A 673 4.32 25.10 12.28
N TYR A 674 3.69 24.61 11.22
CA TYR A 674 3.47 23.16 11.01
C TYR A 674 4.70 22.39 10.52
N GLY A 675 5.84 23.04 10.30
CA GLY A 675 7.10 22.38 9.92
C GLY A 675 7.34 22.36 8.40
N LYS A 676 8.62 22.32 8.02
CA LYS A 676 9.07 22.15 6.62
C LYS A 676 10.32 21.27 6.59
N THR A 677 11.52 21.85 6.67
CA THR A 677 12.78 21.09 6.86
C THR A 677 13.06 20.84 8.35
N GLY A 678 12.53 21.68 9.23
CA GLY A 678 12.49 21.52 10.68
C GLY A 678 11.12 21.00 11.16
N PRO A 679 11.05 20.51 12.42
CA PRO A 679 9.81 19.99 13.01
C PRO A 679 8.72 21.06 13.14
N GLY A 680 7.45 20.65 13.19
CA GLY A 680 6.35 21.56 13.46
C GLY A 680 6.42 22.10 14.89
N LEU A 681 6.46 23.43 15.02
CA LEU A 681 6.47 24.15 16.30
C LEU A 681 5.05 24.50 16.79
N ALA A 682 4.05 24.51 15.90
CA ALA A 682 2.63 24.70 16.23
C ALA A 682 1.95 23.40 16.73
N ASN A 683 2.74 22.54 17.37
CA ASN A 683 2.30 21.24 17.82
C ASN A 683 1.74 21.37 19.23
N THR A 684 0.43 21.21 19.37
CA THR A 684 -0.29 21.40 20.64
C THR A 684 0.20 20.47 21.74
N ASP A 685 0.57 19.23 21.42
CA ASP A 685 1.07 18.27 22.40
C ASP A 685 2.46 18.67 22.86
N PHE A 686 3.38 18.98 21.94
CA PHE A 686 4.70 19.50 22.29
C PHE A 686 4.61 20.80 23.10
N LEU A 687 3.74 21.73 22.69
CA LEU A 687 3.55 23.01 23.35
C LEU A 687 2.92 22.85 24.75
N ALA A 688 2.17 21.77 24.99
CA ALA A 688 1.67 21.42 26.31
C ALA A 688 2.77 20.86 27.24
N LEU A 689 3.91 20.40 26.71
CA LEU A 689 5.03 19.82 27.46
C LEU A 689 6.15 20.82 27.78
N VAL A 690 6.08 22.02 27.22
CA VAL A 690 7.20 22.96 27.24
C VAL A 690 6.81 24.28 27.87
N THR A 691 7.77 24.87 28.58
CA THR A 691 7.57 26.16 29.24
C THR A 691 8.13 27.29 28.39
N ARG A 692 7.66 28.51 28.67
CA ARG A 692 8.19 29.73 28.06
C ARG A 692 9.72 29.85 28.20
N PRO A 693 10.34 29.63 29.38
CA PRO A 693 11.80 29.60 29.51
C PRO A 693 12.49 28.48 28.72
N PHE A 694 11.88 27.29 28.64
CA PHE A 694 12.44 26.18 27.85
C PHE A 694 12.53 26.56 26.36
N LEU A 695 11.47 27.12 25.80
CA LEU A 695 11.44 27.58 24.41
C LEU A 695 12.46 28.69 24.17
N ALA A 696 12.49 29.71 25.03
CA ALA A 696 13.44 30.81 24.91
C ALA A 696 14.90 30.31 24.95
N MET A 697 15.23 29.41 25.87
CA MET A 697 16.56 28.81 25.96
C MET A 697 16.90 27.93 24.75
N THR A 698 15.92 27.18 24.24
CA THR A 698 16.10 26.36 23.03
C THR A 698 16.36 27.22 21.80
N ILE A 699 15.70 28.38 21.69
CA ILE A 699 15.94 29.35 20.62
C ILE A 699 17.34 29.97 20.76
N LEU A 700 17.71 30.43 21.96
CA LEU A 700 19.01 31.06 22.19
C LEU A 700 20.15 30.08 21.89
N GLU A 701 20.13 28.90 22.49
CA GLU A 701 21.23 27.92 22.43
C GLU A 701 21.19 27.03 21.19
N GLY A 702 20.06 27.01 20.48
CA GLY A 702 19.81 26.05 19.42
C GLY A 702 19.77 24.61 19.95
N ARG A 703 19.82 23.64 19.04
CA ARG A 703 19.92 22.22 19.37
C ARG A 703 21.17 21.62 18.73
N LYS A 704 22.18 21.38 19.57
CA LYS A 704 23.46 20.78 19.18
C LYS A 704 23.24 19.46 18.44
N GLY A 705 23.92 19.28 17.31
CA GLY A 705 23.77 18.10 16.45
C GLY A 705 22.55 18.15 15.52
N THR A 706 21.88 19.30 15.41
CA THR A 706 20.80 19.53 14.45
C THR A 706 21.06 20.81 13.65
N PRO A 707 20.36 21.03 12.51
CA PRO A 707 20.40 22.31 11.80
C PRO A 707 19.84 23.50 12.58
N MET A 708 19.18 23.29 13.74
CA MET A 708 18.68 24.37 14.59
C MET A 708 19.85 25.03 15.35
N ARG A 709 20.37 26.10 14.76
CA ARG A 709 21.50 26.89 15.25
C ARG A 709 21.20 27.70 16.50
N ALA A 710 22.26 28.13 17.19
CA ALA A 710 22.18 29.00 18.35
C ALA A 710 21.95 30.45 17.89
N TRP A 711 20.73 30.96 18.06
CA TRP A 711 20.37 32.26 17.50
C TRP A 711 21.04 33.45 18.19
N HIS A 712 21.52 33.28 19.42
CA HIS A 712 22.25 34.34 20.13
C HIS A 712 23.66 34.58 19.56
N THR A 713 24.21 33.61 18.81
CA THR A 713 25.55 33.71 18.20
C THR A 713 25.53 33.95 16.69
N GLU A 714 24.34 34.11 16.10
CA GLU A 714 24.19 34.32 14.67
C GLU A 714 24.75 35.67 14.21
N LYS A 715 25.49 35.65 13.09
CA LYS A 715 26.14 36.86 12.55
C LYS A 715 25.14 37.83 11.91
N LYS A 716 24.04 37.30 11.37
CA LYS A 716 22.98 38.08 10.74
C LYS A 716 21.71 37.93 11.58
N ASN A 717 21.21 39.05 12.11
CA ASN A 717 19.99 39.13 12.91
C ASN A 717 19.98 38.18 14.13
N PRO A 718 20.93 38.34 15.08
CA PRO A 718 20.92 37.53 16.30
C PRO A 718 19.62 37.73 17.07
N VAL A 719 19.21 36.71 17.81
CA VAL A 719 18.06 36.79 18.72
C VAL A 719 18.58 37.06 20.13
N GLY A 720 18.25 38.22 20.67
CA GLY A 720 18.53 38.58 22.05
C GLY A 720 17.60 37.85 23.03
N VAL A 721 17.95 37.86 24.32
CA VAL A 721 17.18 37.17 25.37
C VAL A 721 15.70 37.58 25.35
N ARG A 722 15.40 38.88 25.26
CA ARG A 722 14.03 39.39 25.20
C ARG A 722 13.27 38.91 23.95
N GLU A 723 13.91 38.94 22.79
CA GLU A 723 13.32 38.48 21.54
C GLU A 723 13.04 36.97 21.55
N ALA A 724 13.90 36.18 22.23
CA ALA A 724 13.67 34.75 22.41
C ALA A 724 12.45 34.47 23.29
N PHE A 725 12.19 35.31 24.30
CA PHE A 725 10.98 35.24 25.12
C PHE A 725 9.73 35.68 24.36
N ASP A 726 9.79 36.75 23.56
CA ASP A 726 8.68 37.16 22.69
C ASP A 726 8.36 36.06 21.64
N LEU A 727 9.38 35.40 21.06
CA LEU A 727 9.20 34.25 20.17
C LEU A 727 8.59 33.04 20.90
N ALA A 728 9.03 32.74 22.12
CA ALA A 728 8.44 31.68 22.94
C ALA A 728 6.97 31.95 23.23
N ASP A 729 6.61 33.20 23.50
CA ASP A 729 5.23 33.65 23.70
C ASP A 729 4.38 33.45 22.44
N TYR A 730 4.90 33.82 21.27
CA TYR A 730 4.22 33.52 20.02
C TYR A 730 4.00 32.02 19.81
N LEU A 731 5.03 31.19 20.02
CA LEU A 731 4.91 29.74 19.84
C LEU A 731 3.89 29.12 20.78
N LEU A 732 3.85 29.52 22.05
CA LEU A 732 2.85 29.04 23.00
C LEU A 732 1.43 29.44 22.59
N SER A 733 1.24 30.63 21.98
CA SER A 733 -0.06 31.04 21.44
C SER A 733 -0.57 30.17 20.28
N LEU A 734 0.33 29.49 19.56
CA LEU A 734 -0.06 28.57 18.48
C LEU A 734 -0.71 27.28 19.01
N GLY A 735 -0.47 26.95 20.28
CA GLY A 735 -1.08 25.80 20.95
C GLY A 735 -2.57 26.00 21.26
N ASP A 736 -3.06 27.24 21.24
CA ASP A 736 -4.44 27.59 21.61
C ASP A 736 -5.43 27.53 20.44
N LEU A 737 -4.95 27.47 19.19
CA LEU A 737 -5.78 27.40 17.98
C LEU A 737 -6.40 26.00 17.73
N GLY A 738 -6.10 25.03 18.60
CA GLY A 738 -6.67 23.67 18.56
C GLY A 738 -7.83 23.44 19.53
N ALA A 739 -8.19 24.41 20.36
CA ALA A 739 -9.43 24.37 21.13
C ALA A 739 -10.55 24.95 20.26
N GLU A 740 -11.49 24.08 19.83
CA GLU A 740 -12.74 24.47 19.18
C GLU A 740 -13.36 25.71 19.87
N PRO A 741 -13.59 26.84 19.17
CA PRO A 741 -14.40 27.93 19.71
C PRO A 741 -15.88 27.51 19.64
N GLY A 742 -16.34 26.73 20.63
CA GLY A 742 -17.69 26.17 20.55
C GLY A 742 -18.16 25.28 21.69
N ALA A 743 -17.73 25.54 22.94
CA ALA A 743 -18.39 24.94 24.11
C ALA A 743 -18.83 26.06 25.06
N GLU A 744 -19.86 26.81 24.65
CA GLU A 744 -20.66 27.56 25.61
C GLU A 744 -21.20 26.57 26.63
N THR A 745 -20.80 26.75 27.88
CA THR A 745 -21.41 26.09 29.03
C THR A 745 -22.83 26.63 29.17
N THR A 746 -23.78 26.00 28.47
CA THR A 746 -25.21 26.18 28.76
C THR A 746 -25.47 25.57 30.12
N THR A 747 -25.27 26.37 31.17
CA THR A 747 -25.87 26.13 32.48
C THR A 747 -27.37 26.27 32.30
N SER A 748 -28.04 25.13 32.14
CA SER A 748 -29.49 25.01 32.21
C SER A 748 -29.96 25.53 33.57
N ALA A 749 -30.50 26.74 33.58
CA ALA A 749 -31.30 27.25 34.68
C ALA A 749 -32.57 26.39 34.80
N SER A 750 -32.65 25.58 35.85
CA SER A 750 -33.85 24.87 36.26
C SER A 750 -34.89 25.87 36.79
N GLY A 751 -35.78 26.31 35.92
CA GLY A 751 -37.04 26.94 36.29
C GLY A 751 -37.98 25.88 36.87
N GLY A 752 -38.15 25.88 38.19
CA GLY A 752 -39.14 25.07 38.88
C GLY A 752 -40.57 25.59 38.67
N THR A 753 -41.47 24.68 38.31
CA THR A 753 -42.90 24.79 38.59
C THR A 753 -43.45 23.43 38.98
N ARG A 754 -43.47 23.15 40.30
CA ARG A 754 -44.66 22.78 41.10
C ARG A 754 -44.30 22.69 42.56
#